data_AF-A0A1X0WMM1-F1
#
_entry.id   AF-A0A1X0WMM1-F1
#
_cell.length_a   1.000
_cell.length_b   1.000
_cell.length_c   1.000
_cell.angle_alpha   90.00
_cell.angle_beta   90.00
_cell.angle_gamma   90.00
#
_symmetry.space_group_name_H-M   'P 1'
#
loop_
_entity.id
_entity.type
_entity.pdbx_description
1 polymer ?
#
loop_
_entity_poly.entity_id
_entity_poly.type
_entity_poly.pdbx_seq_one_letter_code
_entity_poly.pdbx_strand_id
1 'polypeptide(L)'
;MKRIFLFISNLLLTFFLIATLSFWKDSLPQILFPGAAVLSGQADYSTVKEELNSLAKEHNSLIARTIWEVDSDGKSQTYYEVFGDGKLPDWMPPASQESIHKSDLLNNYNIISGSLTSQELATRLKELGLEKANAFENDRVSFVLALFTQPNQLTSMLIFLLTFLALIVIGQIQSLSQSGIRLISGERLSHLFFRSLARDGLDILLFGLPALLIASVLLISLGYPYEVQTFLGILFILYNSLLFLLSLLIALLFTISLKKVHLLSIIKGKLPIKSILRILYFGQVLAILLVIVGFGRMSTYYHILEKNEAGQATWKQHSNIVNLQTGRSSQMKNLDELQTNADKWFDFIQHAIDNENAFLIKHNLAIQAIKHSLSTHNDSEQNPYDLEGKNILYVTPDYFKKEGIELTSETFKKINNLKDGQILAILPEELQKNEKDIKSTLQQELTNRLYSSKSNQTVEVSIAYTNQNNDVFLYNTTHIAYDQWLSNPIFLVLSPKALGKASSIFWFTNLEYLYFTDLHQTQELLKHYQLDQMVSGLSSARETYLQLNQKIKIEIFSNLASAMFAILTSILLFTSLNLLYFEAFRKTIFLKKIAGYYFFELHNRYITSQIAALFLGSGLAFIISKNIWITLILFFSFLSLAVLLLKIFDKKESKTYVSIIKGG
;
A
#
# COMPACT_ATOMS: atom_id res chain seq x y z
N MET A 1 15.81 -25.57 13.45
CA MET A 1 14.67 -24.93 12.76
C MET A 1 14.12 -23.73 13.52
N LYS A 2 13.55 -23.85 14.74
CA LYS A 2 13.00 -22.69 15.50
C LYS A 2 13.96 -21.49 15.61
N ARG A 3 15.21 -21.75 16.00
CA ARG A 3 16.27 -20.74 16.14
C ARG A 3 16.60 -20.01 14.82
N ILE A 4 16.72 -20.78 13.73
CA ILE A 4 16.96 -20.25 12.38
C ILE A 4 15.79 -19.38 11.93
N PHE A 5 14.56 -19.86 12.17
CA PHE A 5 13.34 -19.10 11.89
C PHE A 5 13.32 -17.76 12.63
N LEU A 6 13.62 -17.74 13.94
CA LEU A 6 13.65 -16.52 14.74
C LEU A 6 14.63 -15.47 14.19
N PHE A 7 15.80 -15.91 13.73
CA PHE A 7 16.78 -15.02 13.10
C PHE A 7 16.25 -14.47 11.76
N ILE A 8 15.77 -15.36 10.86
CA ILE A 8 15.29 -14.97 9.53
C ILE A 8 14.05 -14.06 9.62
N SER A 9 13.08 -14.39 10.49
CA SER A 9 11.84 -13.63 10.59
C SER A 9 12.07 -12.23 11.15
N ASN A 10 13.00 -12.05 12.09
CA ASN A 10 13.42 -10.73 12.56
C ASN A 10 14.09 -9.91 11.45
N LEU A 11 14.92 -10.53 10.61
CA LEU A 11 15.56 -9.86 9.49
C LEU A 11 14.55 -9.45 8.40
N LEU A 12 13.54 -10.30 8.13
CA LEU A 12 12.48 -9.99 7.17
C LEU A 12 11.62 -8.77 7.60
N LEU A 13 11.43 -8.54 8.89
CA LEU A 13 10.73 -7.36 9.39
C LEU A 13 11.48 -6.05 9.08
N THR A 14 12.81 -6.10 9.05
CA THR A 14 13.63 -4.96 8.61
C THR A 14 13.35 -4.60 7.16
N PHE A 15 13.17 -5.59 6.28
CA PHE A 15 12.78 -5.32 4.90
C PHE A 15 11.38 -4.71 4.80
N PHE A 16 10.44 -5.05 5.69
CA PHE A 16 9.14 -4.37 5.73
C PHE A 16 9.28 -2.90 6.13
N LEU A 17 10.10 -2.61 7.14
CA LEU A 17 10.39 -1.24 7.52
C LEU A 17 11.03 -0.45 6.37
N ILE A 18 12.05 -1.02 5.73
CA ILE A 18 12.74 -0.40 4.58
C ILE A 18 11.75 -0.15 3.43
N ALA A 19 10.94 -1.14 3.07
CA ALA A 19 9.95 -1.02 2.00
C ALA A 19 8.95 0.12 2.28
N THR A 20 8.44 0.20 3.51
CA THR A 20 7.52 1.28 3.87
C THR A 20 8.22 2.64 3.91
N LEU A 21 9.41 2.76 4.49
CA LEU A 21 10.15 4.03 4.51
C LEU A 21 10.53 4.49 3.10
N SER A 22 10.86 3.56 2.19
CA SER A 22 11.13 3.88 0.79
C SER A 22 9.89 4.44 0.08
N PHE A 23 8.69 4.01 0.45
CA PHE A 23 7.45 4.56 -0.11
C PHE A 23 7.19 5.99 0.35
N TRP A 24 7.60 6.33 1.58
CA TRP A 24 7.38 7.63 2.20
C TRP A 24 8.63 8.53 2.22
N LYS A 25 9.59 8.30 1.31
CA LYS A 25 10.89 8.98 1.31
C LYS A 25 10.76 10.50 1.35
N ASP A 26 9.85 11.07 0.55
CA ASP A 26 9.66 12.52 0.44
C ASP A 26 8.96 13.12 1.66
N SER A 27 8.29 12.28 2.47
CA SER A 27 7.63 12.67 3.73
C SER A 27 8.42 12.23 4.96
N LEU A 28 9.64 11.71 4.77
CA LEU A 28 10.47 11.17 5.85
C LEU A 28 10.71 12.18 6.99
N PRO A 29 10.97 13.49 6.76
CA PRO A 29 11.09 14.45 7.86
C PRO A 29 9.86 14.54 8.75
N GLN A 30 8.65 14.51 8.18
CA GLN A 30 7.39 14.58 8.93
C GLN A 30 7.11 13.29 9.71
N ILE A 31 7.66 12.16 9.23
CA ILE A 31 7.62 10.89 9.96
C ILE A 31 8.63 10.88 11.10
N LEU A 32 9.80 11.51 10.93
CA LEU A 32 10.90 11.47 11.89
C LEU A 32 10.81 12.56 12.97
N PHE A 33 10.21 13.70 12.67
CA PHE A 33 10.17 14.86 13.56
C PHE A 33 8.74 15.39 13.72
N PRO A 34 8.35 15.85 14.92
CA PRO A 34 7.11 16.58 15.11
C PRO A 34 7.21 17.99 14.51
N GLY A 35 6.09 18.69 14.37
CA GLY A 35 6.11 20.03 13.79
C GLY A 35 4.75 20.65 13.53
N ALA A 36 4.72 21.63 12.64
CA ALA A 36 3.51 22.28 12.19
C ALA A 36 3.45 22.34 10.66
N ALA A 37 2.30 21.96 10.10
CA ALA A 37 2.00 22.03 8.68
C ALA A 37 1.16 23.28 8.42
N VAL A 38 1.69 24.24 7.67
CA VAL A 38 0.97 25.45 7.28
C VAL A 38 0.28 25.24 5.94
N LEU A 39 -1.04 25.40 5.93
CA LEU A 39 -1.89 25.19 4.76
C LEU A 39 -2.46 26.50 4.21
N SER A 40 -2.60 27.53 5.05
CA SER A 40 -3.10 28.83 4.63
C SER A 40 -2.70 29.97 5.53
N GLY A 41 -2.93 31.18 5.02
CA GLY A 41 -2.58 32.45 5.62
C GLY A 41 -1.54 33.20 4.81
N GLN A 42 -1.23 34.40 5.27
CA GLN A 42 -0.23 35.28 4.68
C GLN A 42 0.46 36.03 5.81
N ALA A 43 1.77 36.07 5.75
CA ALA A 43 2.59 36.73 6.75
C ALA A 43 3.80 37.38 6.08
N ASP A 44 4.36 38.39 6.72
CA ASP A 44 5.63 38.97 6.30
C ASP A 44 6.78 38.03 6.69
N TYR A 45 7.64 37.68 5.72
CA TYR A 45 8.74 36.74 5.94
C TYR A 45 9.74 37.26 7.00
N SER A 46 10.01 38.56 7.06
CA SER A 46 10.98 39.11 8.02
C SER A 46 10.48 38.96 9.45
N THR A 47 9.20 39.26 9.68
CA THR A 47 8.54 39.04 10.98
C THR A 47 8.53 37.56 11.35
N VAL A 48 8.15 36.67 10.41
CA VAL A 48 8.14 35.22 10.67
C VAL A 48 9.53 34.71 11.04
N LYS A 49 10.56 35.16 10.31
CA LYS A 49 11.94 34.76 10.58
C LYS A 49 12.42 35.21 11.96
N GLU A 50 12.15 36.45 12.34
CA GLU A 50 12.55 36.98 13.65
C GLU A 50 11.85 36.22 14.77
N GLU A 51 10.54 36.04 14.65
CA GLU A 51 9.71 35.41 15.68
C GLU A 51 9.98 33.92 15.84
N LEU A 52 10.17 33.18 14.73
CA LEU A 52 10.56 31.77 14.80
C LEU A 52 11.99 31.60 15.33
N ASN A 53 12.92 32.51 15.05
CA ASN A 53 14.25 32.47 15.65
C ASN A 53 14.21 32.74 17.16
N SER A 54 13.39 33.70 17.59
CA SER A 54 13.19 34.01 19.01
C SER A 54 12.59 32.81 19.75
N LEU A 55 11.49 32.25 19.20
CA LEU A 55 10.82 31.07 19.74
C LEU A 55 11.77 29.87 19.82
N ALA A 56 12.54 29.61 18.76
CA ALA A 56 13.50 28.53 18.74
C ALA A 56 14.58 28.70 19.83
N LYS A 57 15.08 29.92 20.05
CA LYS A 57 16.07 30.21 21.10
C LYS A 57 15.50 30.09 22.51
N GLU A 58 14.27 30.57 22.74
CA GLU A 58 13.58 30.43 24.03
C GLU A 58 13.50 28.96 24.48
N HIS A 59 13.24 28.07 23.53
CA HIS A 59 13.10 26.63 23.76
C HIS A 59 14.37 25.82 23.50
N ASN A 60 15.53 26.46 23.29
CA ASN A 60 16.77 25.81 22.86
C ASN A 60 16.52 24.75 21.75
N SER A 61 15.69 25.13 20.79
CA SER A 61 15.15 24.26 19.75
C SER A 61 15.66 24.65 18.38
N LEU A 62 15.57 23.72 17.44
CA LEU A 62 15.93 23.91 16.05
C LEU A 62 14.70 23.64 15.18
N ILE A 63 14.24 24.64 14.46
CA ILE A 63 13.10 24.53 13.54
C ILE A 63 13.63 24.50 12.11
N ALA A 64 13.13 23.58 11.28
CA ALA A 64 13.47 23.44 9.87
C ALA A 64 12.24 23.60 8.98
N ARG A 65 12.16 24.69 8.21
CA ARG A 65 11.14 24.89 7.16
C ARG A 65 11.55 24.15 5.90
N THR A 66 10.67 23.30 5.40
CA THR A 66 10.87 22.57 4.14
C THR A 66 10.69 23.50 2.94
N ILE A 67 11.62 23.42 1.99
CA ILE A 67 11.60 24.14 0.72
C ILE A 67 11.76 23.10 -0.40
N TRP A 68 10.89 23.18 -1.40
CA TRP A 68 10.93 22.30 -2.57
C TRP A 68 11.53 23.05 -3.75
N GLU A 69 12.48 22.41 -4.42
CA GLU A 69 13.08 22.92 -5.65
C GLU A 69 12.98 21.87 -6.75
N VAL A 70 12.87 22.33 -7.98
CA VAL A 70 12.90 21.47 -9.16
C VAL A 70 14.28 21.58 -9.78
N ASP A 71 15.00 20.46 -9.87
CA ASP A 71 16.33 20.42 -10.50
C ASP A 71 16.27 20.49 -12.03
N SER A 72 17.43 20.49 -12.68
CA SER A 72 17.55 20.53 -14.15
C SER A 72 16.89 19.34 -14.85
N ASP A 73 16.76 18.21 -14.15
CA ASP A 73 16.14 16.99 -14.67
C ASP A 73 14.63 16.94 -14.37
N GLY A 74 14.07 18.01 -13.76
CA GLY A 74 12.66 18.09 -13.39
C GLY A 74 12.32 17.40 -12.06
N LYS A 75 13.31 16.84 -11.35
CA LYS A 75 13.08 16.10 -10.12
C LYS A 75 12.96 17.05 -8.94
N SER A 76 12.07 16.68 -8.03
CA SER A 76 11.88 17.39 -6.77
C SER A 76 13.07 17.13 -5.84
N GLN A 77 13.67 18.20 -5.34
CA GLN A 77 14.70 18.19 -4.31
C GLN A 77 14.19 18.96 -3.10
N THR A 78 14.49 18.43 -1.92
CA THR A 78 14.05 19.03 -0.67
C THR A 78 15.22 19.68 0.05
N TYR A 79 15.07 20.97 0.35
CA TYR A 79 16.03 21.76 1.11
C TYR A 79 15.37 22.36 2.34
N TYR A 80 16.18 22.91 3.26
CA TYR A 80 15.68 23.39 4.54
C TYR A 80 16.22 24.76 4.92
N GLU A 81 15.31 25.62 5.39
CA GLU A 81 15.66 26.83 6.13
C GLU A 81 15.64 26.55 7.62
N VAL A 82 16.59 27.11 8.36
CA VAL A 82 16.78 26.88 9.79
C VAL A 82 16.40 28.12 10.60
N PHE A 83 15.70 27.90 11.71
CA PHE A 83 15.48 28.88 12.77
C PHE A 83 16.00 28.35 14.11
N GLY A 84 16.69 29.20 14.87
CA GLY A 84 17.35 28.84 16.12
C GLY A 84 18.83 28.50 15.98
N ASP A 85 19.43 28.03 17.07
CA ASP A 85 20.85 27.69 17.14
C ASP A 85 21.03 26.17 17.02
N GLY A 86 21.80 25.70 16.04
CA GLY A 86 22.04 24.27 15.84
C GLY A 86 22.49 23.92 14.43
N LYS A 87 22.68 22.63 14.17
CA LYS A 87 23.02 22.09 12.84
C LYS A 87 21.95 21.10 12.40
N LEU A 88 21.54 21.20 11.14
CA LEU A 88 20.70 20.19 10.52
C LEU A 88 21.45 18.85 10.45
N PRO A 89 20.72 17.72 10.49
CA PRO A 89 21.28 16.41 10.15
C PRO A 89 21.88 16.42 8.74
N ASP A 90 22.94 15.65 8.49
CA ASP A 90 23.67 15.64 7.20
C ASP A 90 22.79 15.30 5.99
N TRP A 91 21.71 14.56 6.19
CA TRP A 91 20.76 14.18 5.15
C TRP A 91 19.69 15.25 4.86
N MET A 92 19.69 16.36 5.61
CA MET A 92 18.80 17.52 5.42
C MET A 92 19.62 18.72 4.91
N PRO A 93 19.80 18.87 3.59
CA PRO A 93 20.64 19.93 3.03
C PRO A 93 20.03 21.34 3.24
N PRO A 94 20.84 22.35 3.61
CA PRO A 94 20.34 23.71 3.78
C PRO A 94 19.98 24.34 2.43
N ALA A 95 18.94 25.17 2.43
CA ALA A 95 18.51 25.93 1.25
C ALA A 95 19.41 27.15 0.99
N SER A 96 19.53 27.55 -0.29
CA SER A 96 20.22 28.77 -0.67
C SER A 96 19.42 30.02 -0.22
N GLN A 97 20.10 31.17 -0.04
CA GLN A 97 19.39 32.42 0.30
C GLN A 97 18.38 32.83 -0.78
N GLU A 98 18.72 32.61 -2.05
CA GLU A 98 17.81 32.87 -3.16
C GLU A 98 16.54 32.01 -3.05
N SER A 99 16.69 30.72 -2.76
CA SER A 99 15.58 29.79 -2.58
C SER A 99 14.70 30.16 -1.39
N ILE A 100 15.31 30.57 -0.27
CA ILE A 100 14.60 30.99 0.93
C ILE A 100 13.70 32.20 0.67
N HIS A 101 14.23 33.20 -0.06
CA HIS A 101 13.50 34.42 -0.40
C HIS A 101 12.38 34.20 -1.42
N LYS A 102 12.56 33.24 -2.33
CA LYS A 102 11.55 32.87 -3.34
C LYS A 102 10.50 31.90 -2.81
N SER A 103 10.78 31.13 -1.76
CA SER A 103 9.88 30.11 -1.24
C SER A 103 8.73 30.69 -0.43
N ASP A 104 7.51 30.21 -0.70
CA ASP A 104 6.32 30.48 0.11
C ASP A 104 6.50 30.02 1.57
N LEU A 105 5.86 30.72 2.50
CA LEU A 105 5.74 30.39 3.92
C LEU A 105 4.79 29.21 4.18
N LEU A 106 3.93 28.86 3.22
CA LEU A 106 2.99 27.73 3.29
C LEU A 106 3.69 26.36 3.14
N ASN A 107 4.43 25.97 4.17
CA ASN A 107 5.26 24.78 4.17
C ASN A 107 5.19 24.00 5.51
N ASN A 108 5.94 22.90 5.59
CA ASN A 108 6.15 22.19 6.86
C ASN A 108 7.27 22.85 7.65
N TYR A 109 7.04 23.01 8.94
CA TYR A 109 8.03 23.46 9.93
C TYR A 109 8.28 22.30 10.89
N ASN A 110 9.42 21.64 10.75
CA ASN A 110 9.77 20.46 11.55
C ASN A 110 10.64 20.87 12.74
N ILE A 111 10.37 20.32 13.92
CA ILE A 111 11.15 20.57 15.13
C ILE A 111 12.20 19.46 15.22
N ILE A 112 13.44 19.80 14.90
CA ILE A 112 14.55 18.85 14.76
C ILE A 112 15.11 18.46 16.14
N SER A 113 15.16 19.41 17.06
CA SER A 113 15.66 19.23 18.42
C SER A 113 15.12 20.30 19.36
N GLY A 114 15.25 20.06 20.68
CA GLY A 114 14.90 21.00 21.75
C GLY A 114 13.58 20.67 22.45
N SER A 115 13.04 21.61 23.22
CA SER A 115 11.82 21.43 24.02
C SER A 115 10.54 22.02 23.41
N LEU A 116 10.63 22.71 22.27
CA LEU A 116 9.48 23.31 21.61
C LEU A 116 8.45 22.24 21.25
N THR A 117 7.17 22.52 21.53
CA THR A 117 6.08 21.60 21.20
C THR A 117 5.45 21.93 19.84
N SER A 118 4.89 20.91 19.17
CA SER A 118 4.20 21.09 17.88
C SER A 118 3.02 22.08 17.99
N GLN A 119 2.30 22.02 19.12
CA GLN A 119 1.12 22.84 19.40
C GLN A 119 1.49 24.31 19.59
N GLU A 120 2.58 24.57 20.29
CA GLU A 120 3.10 25.91 20.50
C GLU A 120 3.61 26.52 19.19
N LEU A 121 4.37 25.75 18.40
CA LEU A 121 4.80 26.17 17.06
C LEU A 121 3.59 26.51 16.16
N ALA A 122 2.59 25.64 16.11
CA ALA A 122 1.39 25.87 15.32
C ALA A 122 0.60 27.10 15.79
N THR A 123 0.54 27.33 17.11
CA THR A 123 -0.13 28.51 17.69
C THR A 123 0.61 29.78 17.31
N ARG A 124 1.94 29.80 17.42
CA ARG A 124 2.76 30.95 17.05
C ARG A 124 2.64 31.28 15.56
N LEU A 125 2.64 30.28 14.69
CA LEU A 125 2.44 30.47 13.25
C LEU A 125 1.06 31.10 12.96
N LYS A 126 0.00 30.69 13.66
CA LYS A 126 -1.33 31.31 13.52
C LYS A 126 -1.34 32.78 13.92
N GLU A 127 -0.69 33.12 15.04
CA GLU A 127 -0.58 34.50 15.53
C GLU A 127 0.11 35.42 14.51
N LEU A 128 1.03 34.87 13.70
CA LEU A 128 1.75 35.59 12.65
C LEU A 128 0.94 35.79 11.36
N GLY A 129 -0.30 35.29 11.30
CA GLY A 129 -1.16 35.38 10.10
C GLY A 129 -1.18 34.10 9.25
N LEU A 130 -0.54 33.02 9.70
CA LEU A 130 -0.60 31.70 9.05
C LEU A 130 -1.78 30.88 9.61
N GLU A 131 -3.00 31.34 9.30
CA GLU A 131 -4.28 30.95 9.89
C GLU A 131 -4.52 29.43 10.01
N LYS A 132 -4.10 28.63 9.03
CA LYS A 132 -4.23 27.15 9.05
C LYS A 132 -2.89 26.47 9.28
N ALA A 133 -2.22 26.77 10.38
CA ALA A 133 -1.10 25.97 10.89
C ALA A 133 -1.62 24.82 11.78
N ASN A 134 -1.42 23.57 11.35
CA ASN A 134 -1.83 22.39 12.09
C ASN A 134 -0.61 21.70 12.68
N ALA A 135 -0.62 21.53 14.00
CA ALA A 135 0.38 20.72 14.69
C ALA A 135 0.27 19.26 14.23
N PHE A 136 1.41 18.61 14.07
CA PHE A 136 1.52 17.17 13.86
C PHE A 136 2.60 16.60 14.77
N GLU A 137 2.35 15.39 15.25
CA GLU A 137 3.25 14.69 16.17
C GLU A 137 3.86 13.47 15.50
N ASN A 138 5.08 13.13 15.91
CA ASN A 138 5.71 11.86 15.53
C ASN A 138 5.37 10.78 16.56
N ASP A 139 4.23 10.12 16.38
CA ASP A 139 3.93 8.90 17.14
C ASP A 139 4.57 7.67 16.46
N ARG A 140 5.78 7.36 16.93
CA ARG A 140 6.59 6.23 16.45
C ARG A 140 5.91 4.87 16.68
N VAL A 141 5.14 4.73 17.77
CA VAL A 141 4.44 3.48 18.07
C VAL A 141 3.26 3.31 17.12
N SER A 142 2.45 4.36 16.93
CA SER A 142 1.36 4.35 15.96
C SER A 142 1.85 4.12 14.53
N PHE A 143 2.99 4.70 14.14
CA PHE A 143 3.60 4.43 12.84
C PHE A 143 3.94 2.94 12.69
N VAL A 144 4.63 2.35 13.66
CA VAL A 144 4.97 0.91 13.62
C VAL A 144 3.73 0.03 13.64
N LEU A 145 2.69 0.39 14.38
CA LEU A 145 1.40 -0.31 14.34
C LEU A 145 0.74 -0.21 12.97
N ALA A 146 0.79 0.96 12.34
CA ALA A 146 0.29 1.19 10.98
C ALA A 146 1.06 0.38 9.93
N LEU A 147 2.34 0.03 10.16
CA LEU A 147 3.06 -0.91 9.27
C LEU A 147 2.34 -2.26 9.18
N PHE A 148 1.75 -2.74 10.28
CA PHE A 148 1.03 -4.01 10.32
C PHE A 148 -0.44 -3.92 9.89
N THR A 149 -0.99 -2.73 9.65
CA THR A 149 -2.32 -2.59 9.03
C THR A 149 -2.26 -2.76 7.52
N GLN A 150 -1.08 -2.60 6.91
CA GLN A 150 -0.87 -2.85 5.49
C GLN A 150 -1.13 -4.34 5.17
N PRO A 151 -1.93 -4.66 4.13
CA PRO A 151 -2.42 -6.02 3.90
C PRO A 151 -1.35 -7.08 3.69
N ASN A 152 -0.19 -6.72 3.13
CA ASN A 152 0.91 -7.67 2.85
C ASN A 152 1.73 -7.96 4.11
N GLN A 153 2.02 -6.94 4.90
CA GLN A 153 2.74 -7.02 6.17
C GLN A 153 1.90 -7.77 7.21
N LEU A 154 0.58 -7.51 7.28
CA LEU A 154 -0.34 -8.26 8.13
C LEU A 154 -0.32 -9.75 7.80
N THR A 155 -0.46 -10.08 6.50
CA THR A 155 -0.42 -11.46 6.01
C THR A 155 0.88 -12.15 6.40
N SER A 156 2.01 -11.49 6.16
CA SER A 156 3.34 -12.00 6.51
C SER A 156 3.53 -12.20 8.02
N MET A 157 3.07 -11.25 8.83
CA MET A 157 3.11 -11.36 10.30
C MET A 157 2.32 -12.58 10.76
N LEU A 158 1.10 -12.77 10.26
CA LEU A 158 0.28 -13.94 10.61
C LEU A 158 0.96 -15.26 10.21
N ILE A 159 1.59 -15.31 9.03
CA ILE A 159 2.38 -16.47 8.59
C ILE A 159 3.54 -16.75 9.55
N PHE A 160 4.28 -15.72 9.97
CA PHE A 160 5.38 -15.87 10.93
C PHE A 160 4.89 -16.38 12.28
N LEU A 161 3.79 -15.84 12.81
CA LEU A 161 3.20 -16.31 14.07
C LEU A 161 2.73 -17.77 13.99
N LEU A 162 2.08 -18.16 12.89
CA LEU A 162 1.65 -19.54 12.65
C LEU A 162 2.84 -20.50 12.50
N THR A 163 3.91 -20.05 11.85
CA THR A 163 5.15 -20.84 11.72
C THR A 163 5.79 -21.04 13.08
N PHE A 164 5.89 -19.99 13.89
CA PHE A 164 6.42 -20.07 15.24
C PHE A 164 5.56 -20.98 16.14
N LEU A 165 4.24 -20.86 16.06
CA LEU A 165 3.28 -21.74 16.73
C LEU A 165 3.59 -23.21 16.45
N ALA A 166 3.70 -23.57 15.16
CA ALA A 166 3.99 -24.93 14.75
C ALA A 166 5.34 -25.42 15.30
N LEU A 167 6.38 -24.58 15.25
CA LEU A 167 7.71 -24.90 15.77
C LEU A 167 7.74 -25.10 17.29
N ILE A 168 7.06 -24.24 18.06
CA ILE A 168 6.96 -24.40 19.52
C ILE A 168 6.25 -25.72 19.83
N VAL A 169 5.11 -25.98 19.18
CA VAL A 169 4.34 -27.20 19.41
C VAL A 169 5.17 -28.45 19.10
N ILE A 170 5.89 -28.49 17.97
CA ILE A 170 6.80 -29.61 17.66
C ILE A 170 7.84 -29.79 18.78
N GLY A 171 8.49 -28.71 19.21
CA GLY A 171 9.51 -28.76 20.27
C GLY A 171 8.97 -29.27 21.60
N GLN A 172 7.75 -28.86 21.97
CA GLN A 172 7.08 -29.32 23.17
C GLN A 172 6.79 -30.82 23.10
N ILE A 173 6.25 -31.32 21.98
CA ILE A 173 5.95 -32.75 21.82
C ILE A 173 7.24 -33.59 21.91
N GLN A 174 8.33 -33.14 21.29
CA GLN A 174 9.62 -33.84 21.35
C GLN A 174 10.20 -33.88 22.76
N SER A 175 9.99 -32.83 23.57
CA SER A 175 10.49 -32.76 24.96
C SER A 175 9.57 -33.43 25.99
N LEU A 176 8.43 -33.95 25.55
CA LEU A 176 7.36 -34.35 26.43
C LEU A 176 7.71 -35.55 27.32
N SER A 177 8.38 -36.55 26.76
CA SER A 177 8.85 -37.73 27.51
C SER A 177 9.81 -37.32 28.63
N GLN A 178 10.73 -36.40 28.35
CA GLN A 178 11.67 -35.84 29.33
C GLN A 178 10.95 -35.07 30.42
N SER A 179 9.97 -34.23 30.05
CA SER A 179 9.13 -33.49 31.01
C SER A 179 8.31 -34.43 31.89
N GLY A 180 7.82 -35.54 31.34
CA GLY A 180 7.13 -36.59 32.09
C GLY A 180 8.03 -37.26 33.12
N ILE A 181 9.24 -37.69 32.71
CA ILE A 181 10.24 -38.30 33.61
C ILE A 181 10.59 -37.37 34.77
N ARG A 182 10.81 -36.08 34.48
CA ARG A 182 11.12 -35.06 35.50
C ARG A 182 9.98 -34.82 36.48
N LEU A 183 8.74 -34.82 35.97
CA LEU A 183 7.56 -34.69 36.82
C LEU A 183 7.44 -35.89 37.79
N ILE A 184 7.85 -37.09 37.36
CA ILE A 184 7.89 -38.30 38.20
C ILE A 184 9.02 -38.27 39.21
N SER A 185 10.17 -37.72 38.84
CA SER A 185 11.29 -37.50 39.77
C SER A 185 11.04 -36.37 40.79
N GLY A 186 9.82 -35.83 40.87
CA GLY A 186 9.42 -34.85 41.89
C GLY A 186 9.54 -33.38 41.47
N GLU A 187 9.85 -33.07 40.20
CA GLU A 187 9.91 -31.69 39.72
C GLU A 187 8.51 -31.05 39.68
N ARG A 188 8.36 -29.83 40.23
CA ARG A 188 7.06 -29.13 40.24
C ARG A 188 6.66 -28.69 38.83
N LEU A 189 5.36 -28.72 38.51
CA LEU A 189 4.79 -28.26 37.23
C LEU A 189 5.17 -26.81 36.90
N SER A 190 5.25 -25.92 37.91
CA SER A 190 5.69 -24.53 37.71
C SER A 190 7.13 -24.44 37.20
N HIS A 191 8.02 -25.31 37.68
CA HIS A 191 9.41 -25.31 37.23
C HIS A 191 9.51 -25.75 35.75
N LEU A 192 8.71 -26.74 35.34
CA LEU A 192 8.60 -27.16 33.94
C LEU A 192 8.06 -26.03 33.05
N PHE A 193 7.03 -25.31 33.51
CA PHE A 193 6.46 -24.14 32.81
C PHE A 193 7.52 -23.04 32.60
N PHE A 194 8.14 -22.56 33.68
CA PHE A 194 9.14 -21.49 33.61
C PHE A 194 10.39 -21.91 32.85
N ARG A 195 10.82 -23.18 32.95
CA ARG A 195 11.94 -23.71 32.16
C ARG A 195 11.65 -23.66 30.67
N SER A 196 10.44 -24.00 30.26
CA SER A 196 10.04 -23.89 28.85
C SER A 196 10.04 -22.43 28.41
N LEU A 197 9.40 -21.56 29.19
CA LEU A 197 9.29 -20.14 28.86
C LEU A 197 10.67 -19.46 28.81
N ALA A 198 11.56 -19.79 29.74
CA ALA A 198 12.92 -19.28 29.77
C ALA A 198 13.73 -19.76 28.56
N ARG A 199 13.58 -21.02 28.14
CA ARG A 199 14.23 -21.52 26.92
C ARG A 199 13.75 -20.77 25.68
N ASP A 200 12.45 -20.61 25.53
CA ASP A 200 11.87 -19.93 24.37
C ASP A 200 12.21 -18.43 24.37
N GLY A 201 12.12 -17.75 25.52
CA GLY A 201 12.54 -16.36 25.67
C GLY A 201 14.04 -16.15 25.41
N LEU A 202 14.89 -17.06 25.88
CA LEU A 202 16.33 -17.02 25.62
C LEU A 202 16.62 -17.25 24.13
N ASP A 203 15.95 -18.21 23.48
CA ASP A 203 16.07 -18.39 22.03
C ASP A 203 15.61 -17.12 21.27
N ILE A 204 14.51 -16.48 21.68
CA ILE A 204 14.03 -15.22 21.08
C ILE A 204 15.10 -14.12 21.21
N LEU A 205 15.70 -13.95 22.39
CA LEU A 205 16.74 -12.95 22.60
C LEU A 205 18.03 -13.28 21.83
N LEU A 206 18.55 -14.51 21.95
CA LEU A 206 19.82 -14.89 21.34
C LEU A 206 19.80 -14.88 19.82
N PHE A 207 18.65 -15.15 19.19
CA PHE A 207 18.52 -15.14 17.73
C PHE A 207 17.90 -13.85 17.19
N GLY A 208 17.14 -13.13 18.01
CA GLY A 208 16.60 -11.82 17.66
C GLY A 208 17.64 -10.71 17.73
N LEU A 209 18.45 -10.64 18.79
CA LEU A 209 19.43 -9.55 18.96
C LEU A 209 20.48 -9.50 17.84
N PRO A 210 21.09 -10.61 17.38
CA PRO A 210 21.99 -10.56 16.23
C PRO A 210 21.29 -10.09 14.95
N ALA A 211 20.04 -10.49 14.73
CA ALA A 211 19.27 -10.02 13.58
C ALA A 211 19.00 -8.50 13.68
N LEU A 212 18.68 -7.99 14.87
CA LEU A 212 18.54 -6.55 15.13
C LEU A 212 19.83 -5.79 14.85
N LEU A 213 20.98 -6.30 15.28
CA LEU A 213 22.28 -5.66 15.02
C LEU A 213 22.58 -5.59 13.51
N ILE A 214 22.36 -6.69 12.78
CA ILE A 214 22.52 -6.72 11.32
C ILE A 214 21.56 -5.74 10.66
N ALA A 215 20.30 -5.68 11.11
CA ALA A 215 19.30 -4.76 10.62
C ALA A 215 19.68 -3.29 10.85
N SER A 216 20.20 -2.96 12.04
CA SER A 216 20.68 -1.62 12.36
C SER A 216 21.84 -1.20 11.45
N VAL A 217 22.83 -2.08 11.26
CA VAL A 217 23.96 -1.84 10.34
C VAL A 217 23.46 -1.67 8.90
N LEU A 218 22.51 -2.50 8.46
CA LEU A 218 21.93 -2.42 7.12
C LEU A 218 21.27 -1.06 6.88
N LEU A 219 20.45 -0.57 7.81
CA LEU A 219 19.80 0.74 7.67
C LEU A 219 20.82 1.88 7.57
N ILE A 220 21.88 1.85 8.38
CA ILE A 220 22.97 2.84 8.32
C ILE A 220 23.69 2.75 6.97
N SER A 221 24.00 1.53 6.49
CA SER A 221 24.70 1.33 5.21
C SER A 221 23.88 1.78 3.99
N LEU A 222 22.55 1.74 4.09
CA LEU A 222 21.63 2.23 3.06
C LEU A 222 21.42 3.75 3.13
N GLY A 223 22.06 4.45 4.08
CA GLY A 223 21.97 5.90 4.22
C GLY A 223 20.69 6.39 4.90
N TYR A 224 19.96 5.53 5.63
CA TYR A 224 18.81 5.97 6.40
C TYR A 224 19.25 6.80 7.63
N PRO A 225 18.47 7.84 8.01
CA PRO A 225 18.72 8.63 9.22
C PRO A 225 18.81 7.79 10.49
N TYR A 226 19.60 8.24 11.47
CA TYR A 226 19.77 7.52 12.74
C TYR A 226 18.44 7.41 13.52
N GLU A 227 17.54 8.39 13.37
CA GLU A 227 16.22 8.42 14.00
C GLU A 227 15.37 7.18 13.64
N VAL A 228 15.58 6.61 12.45
CA VAL A 228 14.92 5.39 11.97
C VAL A 228 15.20 4.19 12.89
N GLN A 229 16.34 4.16 13.58
CA GLN A 229 16.71 3.06 14.49
C GLN A 229 15.70 2.88 15.62
N THR A 230 15.01 3.95 16.04
CA THR A 230 14.00 3.86 17.09
C THR A 230 12.73 3.15 16.61
N PHE A 231 12.33 3.33 15.35
CA PHE A 231 11.24 2.58 14.72
C PHE A 231 11.59 1.10 14.62
N LEU A 232 12.84 0.78 14.22
CA LEU A 232 13.33 -0.60 14.20
C LEU A 232 13.30 -1.23 15.60
N GLY A 233 13.71 -0.50 16.64
CA GLY A 233 13.66 -0.96 18.02
C GLY A 233 12.23 -1.26 18.51
N ILE A 234 11.29 -0.36 18.24
CA ILE A 234 9.86 -0.56 18.57
C ILE A 234 9.30 -1.76 17.82
N LEU A 235 9.57 -1.88 16.52
CA LEU A 235 9.16 -3.00 15.68
C LEU A 235 9.69 -4.33 16.23
N PHE A 236 10.96 -4.37 16.62
CA PHE A 236 11.60 -5.53 17.24
C PHE A 236 10.93 -5.91 18.56
N ILE A 237 10.71 -4.94 19.46
CA ILE A 237 10.06 -5.19 20.76
C ILE A 237 8.65 -5.73 20.56
N LEU A 238 7.85 -5.09 19.70
CA LEU A 238 6.46 -5.46 19.45
C LEU A 238 6.37 -6.89 18.91
N TYR A 239 7.13 -7.20 17.86
CA TYR A 239 7.10 -8.51 17.22
C TYR A 239 7.56 -9.62 18.18
N ASN A 240 8.69 -9.44 18.86
CA ASN A 240 9.22 -10.48 19.76
C ASN A 240 8.36 -10.63 21.03
N SER A 241 7.68 -9.57 21.47
CA SER A 241 6.67 -9.66 22.53
C SER A 241 5.48 -10.52 22.11
N LEU A 242 5.04 -10.42 20.86
CA LEU A 242 3.95 -11.25 20.33
C LEU A 242 4.36 -12.72 20.21
N LEU A 243 5.60 -13.00 19.78
CA LEU A 243 6.16 -14.35 19.80
C LEU A 243 6.23 -14.91 21.23
N PHE A 244 6.73 -14.12 22.18
CA PHE A 244 6.81 -14.53 23.58
C PHE A 244 5.43 -14.80 24.19
N LEU A 245 4.44 -13.97 23.88
CA LEU A 245 3.04 -14.17 24.28
C LEU A 245 2.48 -15.50 23.74
N LEU A 246 2.76 -15.82 22.48
CA LEU A 246 2.38 -17.09 21.89
C LEU A 246 3.06 -18.28 22.59
N SER A 247 4.34 -18.13 22.93
CA SER A 247 5.10 -19.12 23.69
C SER A 247 4.50 -19.35 25.08
N LEU A 248 4.12 -18.26 25.78
CA LEU A 248 3.47 -18.30 27.08
C LEU A 248 2.14 -19.05 27.00
N LEU A 249 1.31 -18.74 26.01
CA LEU A 249 0.02 -19.40 25.80
C LEU A 249 0.18 -20.90 25.59
N ILE A 250 1.14 -21.32 24.77
CA ILE A 250 1.39 -22.74 24.51
C ILE A 250 1.96 -23.45 25.74
N ALA A 251 2.92 -22.85 26.45
CA ALA A 251 3.46 -23.40 27.69
C ALA A 251 2.37 -23.59 28.75
N LEU A 252 1.44 -22.62 28.88
CA LEU A 252 0.31 -22.69 29.79
C LEU A 252 -0.64 -23.84 29.44
N LEU A 253 -0.97 -23.99 28.15
CA LEU A 253 -1.81 -25.09 27.68
C LEU A 253 -1.16 -26.47 27.87
N PHE A 254 0.14 -26.59 27.64
CA PHE A 254 0.89 -27.83 27.91
C PHE A 254 0.88 -28.15 29.42
N THR A 255 1.06 -27.15 30.27
CA THR A 255 1.07 -27.33 31.73
C THR A 255 -0.30 -27.76 32.26
N ILE A 256 -1.38 -27.11 31.79
CA ILE A 256 -2.76 -27.53 32.09
C ILE A 256 -3.01 -28.96 31.60
N SER A 257 -2.47 -29.31 30.44
CA SER A 257 -2.60 -30.66 29.89
C SER A 257 -1.88 -31.70 30.76
N LEU A 258 -0.69 -31.40 31.28
CA LEU A 258 0.03 -32.29 32.20
C LEU A 258 -0.70 -32.47 33.54
N LYS A 259 -1.32 -31.41 34.08
CA LYS A 259 -2.09 -31.48 35.35
C LYS A 259 -3.28 -32.45 35.27
N LYS A 260 -3.91 -32.60 34.10
CA LYS A 260 -5.14 -33.39 33.92
C LYS A 260 -4.91 -34.90 33.76
N VAL A 261 -3.67 -35.38 33.69
CA VAL A 261 -3.37 -36.80 33.44
C VAL A 261 -2.60 -37.42 34.59
N HIS A 262 -2.98 -38.64 34.98
CA HIS A 262 -2.20 -39.42 35.93
C HIS A 262 -0.77 -39.62 35.42
N LEU A 263 0.24 -39.37 36.27
CA LEU A 263 1.68 -39.49 35.97
C LEU A 263 2.05 -40.74 35.14
N LEU A 264 1.48 -41.90 35.51
CA LEU A 264 1.76 -43.18 34.87
C LEU A 264 1.26 -43.27 33.41
N SER A 265 0.22 -42.53 33.07
CA SER A 265 -0.29 -42.41 31.69
C SER A 265 0.53 -41.44 30.83
N ILE A 266 1.25 -40.49 31.44
CA ILE A 266 2.17 -39.57 30.75
C ILE A 266 3.42 -40.34 30.27
N ILE A 267 3.97 -41.25 31.09
CA ILE A 267 5.08 -42.15 30.71
C ILE A 267 4.70 -43.03 29.52
N LYS A 268 3.44 -43.47 29.47
CA LYS A 268 2.89 -44.35 28.42
C LYS A 268 2.34 -43.57 27.21
N GLY A 269 2.66 -42.28 27.08
CA GLY A 269 2.33 -41.45 25.91
C GLY A 269 0.87 -40.99 25.79
N LYS A 270 0.02 -41.17 26.80
CA LYS A 270 -1.35 -40.64 26.77
C LYS A 270 -1.35 -39.20 27.24
N LEU A 271 -1.80 -38.29 26.38
CA LEU A 271 -1.82 -36.87 26.67
C LEU A 271 -3.19 -36.26 26.35
N PRO A 272 -3.72 -35.31 27.15
CA PRO A 272 -5.02 -34.72 26.92
C PRO A 272 -4.86 -33.48 26.04
N ILE A 273 -4.25 -33.64 24.87
CA ILE A 273 -3.77 -32.52 24.05
C ILE A 273 -4.86 -31.92 23.15
N LYS A 274 -6.12 -32.20 23.47
CA LYS A 274 -7.29 -31.76 22.66
C LYS A 274 -7.32 -30.24 22.48
N SER A 275 -6.84 -29.47 23.46
CA SER A 275 -6.78 -28.01 23.36
C SER A 275 -5.73 -27.52 22.35
N ILE A 276 -4.53 -28.12 22.33
CA ILE A 276 -3.49 -27.73 21.38
C ILE A 276 -3.83 -28.25 19.97
N LEU A 277 -4.46 -29.43 19.84
CA LEU A 277 -5.03 -29.90 18.57
C LEU A 277 -6.03 -28.89 18.00
N ARG A 278 -6.95 -28.35 18.82
CA ARG A 278 -7.90 -27.32 18.37
C ARG A 278 -7.21 -26.05 17.87
N ILE A 279 -6.17 -25.58 18.57
CA ILE A 279 -5.39 -24.41 18.15
C ILE A 279 -4.64 -24.68 16.84
N LEU A 280 -4.05 -25.86 16.67
CA LEU A 280 -3.41 -26.22 15.41
C LEU A 280 -4.40 -26.33 14.26
N TYR A 281 -5.61 -26.87 14.48
CA TYR A 281 -6.66 -26.87 13.47
C TYR A 281 -7.09 -25.45 13.11
N PHE A 282 -7.24 -24.57 14.09
CA PHE A 282 -7.51 -23.15 13.84
C PHE A 282 -6.38 -22.49 13.04
N GLY A 283 -5.12 -22.75 13.43
CA GLY A 283 -3.95 -22.28 12.69
C GLY A 283 -3.89 -22.83 11.26
N GLN A 284 -4.34 -24.07 11.05
CA GLN A 284 -4.43 -24.70 9.73
C GLN A 284 -5.50 -24.02 8.85
N VAL A 285 -6.70 -23.77 9.40
CA VAL A 285 -7.75 -22.99 8.72
C VAL A 285 -7.21 -21.63 8.30
N LEU A 286 -6.52 -20.93 9.21
CA LEU A 286 -5.93 -19.62 8.94
C LEU A 286 -4.82 -19.70 7.88
N ALA A 287 -3.92 -20.69 7.94
CA ALA A 287 -2.86 -20.86 6.95
C ALA A 287 -3.43 -21.10 5.53
N ILE A 288 -4.45 -21.96 5.40
CA ILE A 288 -5.13 -22.21 4.12
C ILE A 288 -5.76 -20.93 3.59
N LEU A 289 -6.44 -20.17 4.45
CA LEU A 289 -7.03 -18.89 4.11
C LEU A 289 -5.95 -17.93 3.55
N LEU A 290 -4.82 -17.80 4.24
CA LEU A 290 -3.73 -16.91 3.81
C LEU A 290 -3.12 -17.32 2.46
N VAL A 291 -2.98 -18.63 2.19
CA VAL A 291 -2.50 -19.12 0.89
C VAL A 291 -3.46 -18.73 -0.23
N ILE A 292 -4.76 -19.01 -0.07
CA ILE A 292 -5.76 -18.72 -1.11
C ILE A 292 -5.90 -17.21 -1.33
N VAL A 293 -5.88 -16.40 -0.26
CA VAL A 293 -5.90 -14.93 -0.38
C VAL A 293 -4.65 -14.42 -1.09
N GLY A 294 -3.46 -14.96 -0.79
CA GLY A 294 -2.22 -14.59 -1.45
C GLY A 294 -2.24 -14.86 -2.96
N PHE A 295 -2.69 -16.05 -3.38
CA PHE A 295 -2.86 -16.38 -4.80
C PHE A 295 -3.98 -15.57 -5.48
N GLY A 296 -5.08 -15.30 -4.76
CA GLY A 296 -6.16 -14.45 -5.25
C GLY A 296 -5.67 -13.04 -5.57
N ARG A 297 -4.93 -12.41 -4.65
CA ARG A 297 -4.32 -11.09 -4.88
C ARG A 297 -3.29 -11.11 -6.00
N MET A 298 -2.43 -12.13 -6.04
CA MET A 298 -1.46 -12.30 -7.11
C MET A 298 -2.14 -12.35 -8.48
N SER A 299 -3.24 -13.09 -8.62
CA SER A 299 -4.03 -13.15 -9.85
C SER A 299 -4.58 -11.78 -10.26
N THR A 300 -5.09 -10.99 -9.30
CA THR A 300 -5.57 -9.63 -9.55
C THR A 300 -4.45 -8.72 -10.04
N TYR A 301 -3.31 -8.70 -9.35
CA TYR A 301 -2.17 -7.87 -9.74
C TYR A 301 -1.53 -8.31 -11.06
N TYR A 302 -1.56 -9.60 -11.38
CA TYR A 302 -1.10 -10.08 -12.69
C TYR A 302 -1.98 -9.52 -13.83
N HIS A 303 -3.31 -9.52 -13.66
CA HIS A 303 -4.19 -8.93 -14.67
C HIS A 303 -4.03 -7.40 -14.77
N ILE A 304 -3.76 -6.73 -13.64
CA ILE A 304 -3.39 -5.31 -13.63
C ILE A 304 -2.09 -5.08 -14.40
N LEU A 305 -1.08 -5.93 -14.20
CA LEU A 305 0.20 -5.84 -14.90
C LEU A 305 0.00 -5.98 -16.40
N GLU A 306 -0.79 -6.95 -16.85
CA GLU A 306 -1.12 -7.18 -18.26
C GLU A 306 -1.75 -5.92 -18.89
N LYS A 307 -2.77 -5.34 -18.24
CA LYS A 307 -3.41 -4.08 -18.68
C LYS A 307 -2.43 -2.91 -18.75
N ASN A 308 -1.54 -2.81 -17.76
CA ASN A 308 -0.59 -1.71 -17.67
C ASN A 308 0.57 -1.85 -18.67
N GLU A 309 1.09 -3.07 -18.90
CA GLU A 309 2.20 -3.35 -19.83
C GLU A 309 1.81 -3.10 -21.30
N ALA A 310 0.51 -3.17 -21.65
CA ALA A 310 0.02 -2.79 -22.97
C ALA A 310 0.40 -1.34 -23.38
N GLY A 311 0.59 -0.43 -22.43
CA GLY A 311 1.01 0.96 -22.69
C GLY A 311 2.53 1.15 -22.86
N GLN A 312 3.35 0.13 -22.59
CA GLN A 312 4.81 0.31 -22.45
C GLN A 312 5.48 0.79 -23.75
N ALA A 313 5.02 0.27 -24.90
CA ALA A 313 5.55 0.67 -26.20
C ALA A 313 5.23 2.13 -26.54
N THR A 314 3.99 2.55 -26.30
CA THR A 314 3.52 3.93 -26.53
C THR A 314 4.23 4.92 -25.60
N TRP A 315 4.34 4.61 -24.31
CA TRP A 315 5.12 5.43 -23.37
C TRP A 315 6.59 5.59 -23.78
N LYS A 316 7.19 4.62 -24.48
CA LYS A 316 8.56 4.74 -25.01
C LYS A 316 8.64 5.73 -26.17
N GLN A 317 7.59 5.85 -26.98
CA GLN A 317 7.50 6.82 -28.08
C GLN A 317 7.30 8.25 -27.56
N HIS A 318 6.61 8.39 -26.42
CA HIS A 318 6.31 9.69 -25.78
C HIS A 318 7.23 10.02 -24.60
N SER A 319 8.53 9.73 -24.71
CA SER A 319 9.48 9.86 -23.59
C SER A 319 9.73 11.31 -23.13
N ASN A 320 9.45 12.28 -23.99
CA ASN A 320 9.63 13.71 -23.72
C ASN A 320 8.47 14.35 -22.94
N ILE A 321 7.42 13.59 -22.63
CA ILE A 321 6.25 14.15 -21.97
C ILE A 321 6.49 14.34 -20.47
N VAL A 322 6.15 15.54 -20.01
CA VAL A 322 6.29 15.98 -18.62
C VAL A 322 4.91 16.21 -18.01
N ASN A 323 4.74 15.76 -16.77
CA ASN A 323 3.59 16.07 -15.93
C ASN A 323 4.04 17.02 -14.81
N LEU A 324 3.19 17.98 -14.47
CA LEU A 324 3.44 19.01 -13.48
C LEU A 324 2.80 18.63 -12.14
N GLN A 325 3.58 18.75 -11.06
CA GLN A 325 3.11 18.57 -9.70
C GLN A 325 3.13 19.92 -8.97
N THR A 326 2.01 20.30 -8.37
CA THR A 326 1.89 21.57 -7.65
C THR A 326 2.30 21.42 -6.18
N GLY A 327 2.82 22.49 -5.60
CA GLY A 327 3.18 22.59 -4.19
C GLY A 327 1.98 22.90 -3.29
N ARG A 328 2.21 22.94 -1.97
CA ARG A 328 1.16 23.25 -0.98
C ARG A 328 0.56 24.65 -1.15
N SER A 329 1.32 25.59 -1.68
CA SER A 329 0.85 26.94 -2.04
C SER A 329 -0.27 26.95 -3.09
N SER A 330 -0.43 25.84 -3.83
CA SER A 330 -1.53 25.63 -4.78
C SER A 330 -2.74 24.89 -4.17
N GLN A 331 -2.70 24.49 -2.89
CA GLN A 331 -3.81 23.79 -2.24
C GLN A 331 -4.97 24.73 -1.89
N MET A 332 -6.19 24.18 -1.94
CA MET A 332 -7.45 24.94 -1.90
C MET A 332 -7.77 25.43 -0.48
N LYS A 333 -8.03 26.74 -0.33
CA LYS A 333 -8.30 27.40 0.96
C LYS A 333 -9.75 27.87 1.11
N ASN A 334 -10.25 28.57 0.10
CA ASN A 334 -11.59 29.13 -0.07
C ASN A 334 -11.82 29.41 -1.58
N LEU A 335 -13.04 29.81 -1.97
CA LEU A 335 -13.40 29.99 -3.39
C LEU A 335 -12.67 31.17 -4.06
N ASP A 336 -12.39 32.25 -3.32
CA ASP A 336 -11.85 33.49 -3.89
C ASP A 336 -10.32 33.44 -4.09
N GLU A 337 -9.56 32.83 -3.17
CA GLU A 337 -8.15 32.52 -3.39
C GLU A 337 -7.96 31.45 -4.46
N LEU A 338 -8.87 30.47 -4.52
CA LEU A 338 -8.87 29.47 -5.60
C LEU A 338 -9.06 30.13 -6.96
N GLN A 339 -10.00 31.07 -7.10
CA GLN A 339 -10.16 31.85 -8.32
C GLN A 339 -8.88 32.64 -8.65
N THR A 340 -8.29 33.31 -7.66
CA THR A 340 -7.06 34.12 -7.86
C THR A 340 -5.89 33.26 -8.31
N ASN A 341 -5.67 32.10 -7.69
CA ASN A 341 -4.63 31.16 -8.09
C ASN A 341 -4.92 30.58 -9.47
N ALA A 342 -6.16 30.16 -9.71
CA ALA A 342 -6.56 29.63 -11.00
C ALA A 342 -6.35 30.65 -12.13
N ASP A 343 -6.64 31.93 -11.88
CA ASP A 343 -6.45 33.01 -12.84
C ASP A 343 -4.98 33.28 -13.16
N LYS A 344 -4.06 33.06 -12.21
CA LYS A 344 -2.60 33.10 -12.46
C LYS A 344 -2.14 31.95 -13.34
N TRP A 345 -2.63 30.75 -13.05
CA TRP A 345 -2.31 29.55 -13.84
C TRP A 345 -2.92 29.57 -15.23
N PHE A 346 -4.10 30.20 -15.39
CA PHE A 346 -4.83 30.21 -16.66
C PHE A 346 -4.01 30.81 -17.80
N ASP A 347 -3.34 31.95 -17.58
CA ASP A 347 -2.58 32.62 -18.64
C ASP A 347 -1.37 31.77 -19.09
N PHE A 348 -0.73 31.07 -18.14
CA PHE A 348 0.32 30.08 -18.42
C PHE A 348 -0.21 28.88 -19.22
N ILE A 349 -1.33 28.29 -18.79
CA ILE A 349 -1.94 27.12 -19.44
C ILE A 349 -2.39 27.46 -20.87
N GLN A 350 -3.02 28.63 -21.04
CA GLN A 350 -3.43 29.11 -22.35
C GLN A 350 -2.23 29.29 -23.26
N HIS A 351 -1.17 29.96 -22.80
CA HIS A 351 0.03 30.14 -23.60
C HIS A 351 0.69 28.80 -23.97
N ALA A 352 0.76 27.85 -23.04
CA ALA A 352 1.34 26.54 -23.30
C ALA A 352 0.55 25.75 -24.36
N ILE A 353 -0.78 25.78 -24.31
CA ILE A 353 -1.64 25.10 -25.29
C ILE A 353 -1.61 25.83 -26.64
N ASP A 354 -1.71 27.16 -26.67
CA ASP A 354 -1.74 27.94 -27.92
C ASP A 354 -0.44 27.83 -28.73
N ASN A 355 0.68 27.50 -28.09
CA ASN A 355 1.99 27.30 -28.72
C ASN A 355 2.36 25.82 -28.90
N GLU A 356 1.40 24.88 -28.80
CA GLU A 356 1.60 23.43 -28.95
C GLU A 356 2.60 22.80 -27.96
N ASN A 357 2.87 23.50 -26.84
CA ASN A 357 3.78 23.06 -25.78
C ASN A 357 3.08 22.22 -24.70
N ALA A 358 1.75 22.23 -24.66
CA ALA A 358 0.95 21.44 -23.74
C ALA A 358 -0.35 20.93 -24.37
N PHE A 359 -0.86 19.82 -23.83
CA PHE A 359 -2.15 19.28 -24.21
C PHE A 359 -2.84 18.64 -23.01
N LEU A 360 -4.17 18.68 -22.98
CA LEU A 360 -4.99 18.07 -21.94
C LEU A 360 -5.51 16.71 -22.40
N ILE A 361 -5.46 15.72 -21.51
CA ILE A 361 -6.26 14.50 -21.61
C ILE A 361 -6.76 14.10 -20.22
N LYS A 362 -8.00 14.50 -19.92
CA LYS A 362 -8.67 14.14 -18.68
C LYS A 362 -9.62 12.98 -18.91
N HIS A 363 -9.45 11.94 -18.12
CA HIS A 363 -10.30 10.75 -18.08
C HIS A 363 -10.95 10.56 -16.70
N ASN A 364 -12.05 9.83 -16.62
CA ASN A 364 -12.78 9.63 -15.36
C ASN A 364 -12.44 8.31 -14.63
N LEU A 365 -11.42 7.57 -15.08
CA LEU A 365 -11.10 6.23 -14.54
C LEU A 365 -10.89 6.20 -13.02
N ALA A 366 -10.18 7.18 -12.45
CA ALA A 366 -9.94 7.25 -11.00
C ALA A 366 -11.23 7.49 -10.22
N ILE A 367 -12.08 8.41 -10.68
CA ILE A 367 -13.38 8.71 -10.08
C ILE A 367 -14.27 7.46 -10.12
N GLN A 368 -14.28 6.74 -11.25
CA GLN A 368 -15.03 5.51 -11.40
C GLN A 368 -14.57 4.42 -10.42
N ALA A 369 -13.26 4.22 -10.31
CA ALA A 369 -12.70 3.24 -9.39
C ALA A 369 -13.05 3.56 -7.93
N ILE A 370 -13.02 4.84 -7.54
CA ILE A 370 -13.41 5.30 -6.20
C ILE A 370 -14.91 5.06 -5.97
N LYS A 371 -15.79 5.45 -6.91
CA LYS A 371 -17.23 5.22 -6.80
C LYS A 371 -17.56 3.74 -6.62
N HIS A 372 -16.98 2.88 -7.45
CA HIS A 372 -17.16 1.44 -7.36
C HIS A 372 -16.62 0.85 -6.04
N SER A 373 -15.61 1.47 -5.42
CA SER A 373 -15.11 1.04 -4.11
C SER A 373 -16.02 1.45 -2.94
N LEU A 374 -16.77 2.54 -3.10
CA LEU A 374 -17.64 3.11 -2.07
C LEU A 374 -19.08 2.61 -2.18
N SER A 375 -19.50 2.15 -3.36
CA SER A 375 -20.86 1.65 -3.55
C SER A 375 -21.04 0.23 -3.00
N THR A 376 -22.15 0.03 -2.30
CA THR A 376 -22.55 -1.28 -1.75
C THR A 376 -23.38 -2.10 -2.76
N HIS A 377 -23.71 -1.51 -3.91
CA HIS A 377 -24.48 -2.10 -4.98
C HIS A 377 -23.55 -2.45 -6.14
N ASN A 378 -23.84 -3.55 -6.85
CA ASN A 378 -23.18 -3.84 -8.12
C ASN A 378 -23.61 -2.76 -9.12
N ASP A 379 -22.90 -1.63 -9.17
CA ASP A 379 -23.14 -0.54 -10.12
C ASP A 379 -22.64 -0.91 -11.53
N SER A 380 -22.97 -2.12 -12.00
CA SER A 380 -22.76 -2.57 -13.37
C SER A 380 -23.65 -1.82 -14.39
N GLU A 381 -24.45 -0.85 -13.94
CA GLU A 381 -25.47 -0.15 -14.73
C GLU A 381 -25.26 1.38 -14.82
N GLN A 382 -24.07 1.91 -14.53
CA GLN A 382 -23.80 3.32 -14.81
C GLN A 382 -23.50 3.49 -16.31
N ASN A 383 -24.28 4.32 -17.00
CA ASN A 383 -24.10 4.58 -18.43
C ASN A 383 -22.66 5.06 -18.68
N PRO A 384 -21.86 4.35 -19.50
CA PRO A 384 -20.45 4.68 -19.70
C PRO A 384 -20.24 6.06 -20.35
N TYR A 385 -21.29 6.62 -20.95
CA TYR A 385 -21.31 7.92 -21.62
C TYR A 385 -21.96 9.04 -20.79
N ASP A 386 -22.30 8.80 -19.51
CA ASP A 386 -22.59 9.90 -18.59
C ASP A 386 -21.33 10.76 -18.40
N LEU A 387 -21.45 12.01 -17.94
CA LEU A 387 -20.31 12.93 -17.88
C LEU A 387 -19.17 12.46 -16.94
N GLU A 388 -19.51 11.66 -15.93
CA GLU A 388 -18.56 10.96 -15.04
C GLU A 388 -18.35 9.48 -15.43
N GLY A 389 -18.89 9.10 -16.58
CA GLY A 389 -18.72 7.83 -17.25
C GLY A 389 -17.27 7.62 -17.73
N LYS A 390 -16.86 6.34 -17.85
CA LYS A 390 -15.51 5.97 -18.28
C LYS A 390 -15.22 6.35 -19.72
N ASN A 391 -16.25 6.44 -20.57
CA ASN A 391 -16.11 6.70 -22.00
C ASN A 391 -16.19 8.20 -22.33
N ILE A 392 -15.95 9.09 -21.37
CA ILE A 392 -15.83 10.54 -21.60
C ILE A 392 -14.36 10.94 -21.45
N LEU A 393 -13.82 11.59 -22.50
CA LEU A 393 -12.50 12.20 -22.47
C LEU A 393 -12.60 13.69 -22.74
N TYR A 394 -11.98 14.50 -21.88
CA TYR A 394 -11.78 15.92 -22.15
C TYR A 394 -10.40 16.12 -22.74
N VAL A 395 -10.34 16.72 -23.93
CA VAL A 395 -9.09 16.83 -24.69
C VAL A 395 -8.93 18.24 -25.26
N THR A 396 -7.67 18.66 -25.42
CA THR A 396 -7.36 19.83 -26.26
C THR A 396 -7.12 19.41 -27.71
N PRO A 397 -7.23 20.34 -28.68
CA PRO A 397 -7.02 20.05 -30.10
C PRO A 397 -5.72 19.28 -30.42
N ASP A 398 -4.61 19.61 -29.77
CA ASP A 398 -3.31 19.02 -30.08
C ASP A 398 -3.17 17.55 -29.71
N TYR A 399 -4.06 17.02 -28.87
CA TYR A 399 -4.12 15.59 -28.57
C TYR A 399 -4.30 14.76 -29.86
N PHE A 400 -5.21 15.18 -30.74
CA PHE A 400 -5.48 14.45 -31.99
C PHE A 400 -4.28 14.42 -32.92
N LYS A 401 -3.54 15.53 -33.02
CA LYS A 401 -2.31 15.60 -33.83
C LYS A 401 -1.23 14.67 -33.25
N LYS A 402 -1.06 14.66 -31.94
CA LYS A 402 -0.04 13.88 -31.23
C LYS A 402 -0.25 12.37 -31.33
N GLU A 403 -1.49 11.93 -31.16
CA GLU A 403 -1.86 10.52 -31.27
C GLU A 403 -2.10 10.06 -32.71
N GLY A 404 -2.01 10.97 -33.69
CA GLY A 404 -2.28 10.64 -35.10
C GLY A 404 -3.72 10.22 -35.36
N ILE A 405 -4.68 10.77 -34.61
CA ILE A 405 -6.10 10.43 -34.72
C ILE A 405 -6.66 11.11 -35.98
N GLU A 406 -6.98 10.31 -37.01
CA GLU A 406 -7.56 10.82 -38.25
C GLU A 406 -9.00 11.35 -38.02
N LEU A 407 -9.17 12.66 -38.16
CA LEU A 407 -10.48 13.31 -38.15
C LEU A 407 -10.81 13.84 -39.55
N THR A 408 -12.12 13.95 -39.85
CA THR A 408 -12.53 14.57 -41.12
C THR A 408 -12.07 16.02 -41.19
N SER A 409 -11.79 16.52 -42.41
CA SER A 409 -11.37 17.91 -42.61
C SER A 409 -12.40 18.92 -42.09
N GLU A 410 -13.69 18.56 -42.09
CA GLU A 410 -14.75 19.38 -41.49
C GLU A 410 -14.65 19.43 -39.98
N THR A 411 -14.47 18.28 -39.31
CA THR A 411 -14.28 18.21 -37.86
C THR A 411 -13.04 18.99 -37.43
N PHE A 412 -11.92 18.86 -38.15
CA PHE A 412 -10.70 19.60 -37.84
C PHE A 412 -10.88 21.12 -37.99
N LYS A 413 -11.64 21.57 -39.01
CA LYS A 413 -12.01 22.99 -39.15
C LYS A 413 -12.89 23.48 -38.00
N LYS A 414 -13.79 22.65 -37.47
CA LYS A 414 -14.62 22.99 -36.31
C LYS A 414 -13.76 23.11 -35.04
N ILE A 415 -12.80 22.20 -34.84
CA ILE A 415 -11.87 22.22 -33.71
C ILE A 415 -11.05 23.52 -33.68
N ASN A 416 -10.49 23.94 -34.82
CA ASN A 416 -9.61 25.12 -34.87
C ASN A 416 -10.35 26.46 -34.83
N ASN A 417 -11.68 26.46 -35.01
CA ASN A 417 -12.51 27.68 -35.09
C ASN A 417 -13.62 27.71 -34.03
N LEU A 418 -13.41 27.08 -32.87
CA LEU A 418 -14.33 27.17 -31.73
C LEU A 418 -14.53 28.64 -31.33
N LYS A 419 -15.78 29.08 -31.25
CA LYS A 419 -16.14 30.44 -30.80
C LYS A 419 -16.18 30.52 -29.27
N ASP A 420 -16.29 31.73 -28.75
CA ASP A 420 -16.41 31.99 -27.32
C ASP A 420 -17.58 31.20 -26.70
N GLY A 421 -17.30 30.43 -25.65
CA GLY A 421 -18.26 29.57 -24.95
C GLY A 421 -18.60 28.25 -25.67
N GLN A 422 -18.00 27.95 -26.83
CA GLN A 422 -18.28 26.73 -27.58
C GLN A 422 -17.35 25.57 -27.23
N ILE A 423 -17.93 24.36 -27.24
CA ILE A 423 -17.23 23.07 -27.10
C ILE A 423 -17.66 22.17 -28.25
N LEU A 424 -16.74 21.37 -28.78
CA LEU A 424 -17.07 20.32 -29.73
C LEU A 424 -17.10 18.96 -29.03
N ALA A 425 -18.25 18.29 -29.03
CA ALA A 425 -18.35 16.89 -28.67
C ALA A 425 -18.26 16.03 -29.93
N ILE A 426 -17.27 15.13 -29.98
CA ILE A 426 -17.10 14.16 -31.07
C ILE A 426 -17.61 12.81 -30.56
N LEU A 427 -18.71 12.34 -31.14
CA LEU A 427 -19.40 11.12 -30.73
C LEU A 427 -19.05 9.95 -31.68
N PRO A 428 -18.97 8.72 -31.16
CA PRO A 428 -19.05 7.52 -31.99
C PRO A 428 -20.35 7.52 -32.82
N GLU A 429 -20.29 7.08 -34.07
CA GLU A 429 -21.46 7.02 -34.98
C GLU A 429 -22.64 6.24 -34.38
N GLU A 430 -22.38 5.22 -33.56
CA GLU A 430 -23.38 4.42 -32.88
C GLU A 430 -24.31 5.25 -31.97
N LEU A 431 -23.83 6.38 -31.44
CA LEU A 431 -24.56 7.27 -30.54
C LEU A 431 -25.38 8.34 -31.26
N GLN A 432 -25.34 8.41 -32.59
CA GLN A 432 -26.08 9.40 -33.39
C GLN A 432 -27.59 9.36 -33.12
N LYS A 433 -28.15 8.17 -32.83
CA LYS A 433 -29.57 8.01 -32.50
C LYS A 433 -30.00 8.75 -31.23
N ASN A 434 -29.04 9.00 -30.33
CA ASN A 434 -29.26 9.64 -29.04
C ASN A 434 -28.70 11.07 -28.99
N GLU A 435 -28.32 11.65 -30.14
CA GLU A 435 -27.66 12.96 -30.25
C GLU A 435 -28.37 14.05 -29.43
N LYS A 436 -29.68 14.16 -29.59
CA LYS A 436 -30.48 15.24 -28.96
C LYS A 436 -30.40 15.19 -27.43
N ASP A 437 -30.54 14.00 -26.86
CA ASP A 437 -30.50 13.79 -25.42
C ASP A 437 -29.08 14.00 -24.89
N ILE A 438 -28.07 13.42 -25.57
CA ILE A 438 -26.66 13.58 -25.20
C ILE A 438 -26.27 15.06 -25.23
N LYS A 439 -26.60 15.78 -26.30
CA LYS A 439 -26.31 17.21 -26.45
C LYS A 439 -26.95 18.04 -25.33
N SER A 440 -28.22 17.80 -25.02
CA SER A 440 -28.93 18.51 -23.96
C SER A 440 -28.29 18.28 -22.59
N THR A 441 -27.97 17.03 -22.26
CA THR A 441 -27.32 16.65 -21.00
C THR A 441 -25.93 17.26 -20.88
N LEU A 442 -25.10 17.14 -21.93
CA LEU A 442 -23.76 17.72 -21.96
C LEU A 442 -23.81 19.23 -21.77
N GLN A 443 -24.73 19.94 -22.44
CA GLN A 443 -24.83 21.38 -22.34
C GLN A 443 -25.18 21.86 -20.92
N GLN A 444 -26.15 21.18 -20.28
CA GLN A 444 -26.56 21.50 -18.91
C GLN A 444 -25.44 21.22 -17.90
N GLU A 445 -24.82 20.05 -17.97
CA GLU A 445 -23.83 19.63 -16.98
C GLU A 445 -22.47 20.32 -17.18
N LEU A 446 -22.01 20.51 -18.42
CA LEU A 446 -20.71 21.17 -18.68
C LEU A 446 -20.70 22.62 -18.23
N THR A 447 -21.82 23.34 -18.36
CA THR A 447 -21.92 24.73 -17.87
C THR A 447 -21.55 24.81 -16.38
N ASN A 448 -22.08 23.89 -15.56
CA ASN A 448 -21.83 23.87 -14.13
C ASN A 448 -20.42 23.37 -13.75
N ARG A 449 -19.77 22.58 -14.63
CA ARG A 449 -18.44 22.03 -14.36
C ARG A 449 -17.30 22.92 -14.85
N LEU A 450 -17.51 23.64 -15.94
CA LEU A 450 -16.48 24.47 -16.56
C LEU A 450 -16.48 25.89 -16.01
N TYR A 451 -17.64 26.40 -15.62
CA TYR A 451 -17.77 27.76 -15.08
C TYR A 451 -18.14 27.76 -13.60
N SER A 452 -17.66 28.77 -12.88
CA SER A 452 -18.03 28.97 -11.48
C SER A 452 -19.50 29.38 -11.37
N SER A 453 -20.13 29.10 -10.22
CA SER A 453 -21.52 29.52 -9.95
C SER A 453 -21.74 31.03 -9.96
N LYS A 454 -20.67 31.82 -9.96
CA LYS A 454 -20.69 33.29 -10.08
C LYS A 454 -20.68 33.77 -11.53
N SER A 455 -20.43 32.88 -12.50
CA SER A 455 -20.41 33.21 -13.94
C SER A 455 -21.80 33.10 -14.55
N ASN A 456 -22.16 34.06 -15.41
CA ASN A 456 -23.37 34.01 -16.23
C ASN A 456 -23.13 33.36 -17.61
N GLN A 457 -21.93 32.83 -17.86
CA GLN A 457 -21.61 32.19 -19.12
C GLN A 457 -22.26 30.81 -19.21
N THR A 458 -22.68 30.44 -20.41
CA THR A 458 -23.24 29.11 -20.70
C THR A 458 -22.40 28.46 -21.79
N VAL A 459 -22.28 27.14 -21.71
CA VAL A 459 -21.59 26.34 -22.72
C VAL A 459 -22.54 26.09 -23.88
N GLU A 460 -22.05 26.25 -25.11
CA GLU A 460 -22.73 25.78 -26.31
C GLU A 460 -22.03 24.54 -26.85
N VAL A 461 -22.75 23.41 -26.92
CA VAL A 461 -22.19 22.14 -27.41
C VAL A 461 -22.49 21.96 -28.90
N SER A 462 -21.44 21.88 -29.70
CA SER A 462 -21.50 21.42 -31.10
C SER A 462 -21.21 19.93 -31.19
N ILE A 463 -21.86 19.23 -32.12
CA ILE A 463 -21.66 17.79 -32.33
C ILE A 463 -20.87 17.54 -33.62
N ALA A 464 -19.92 16.62 -33.56
CA ALA A 464 -19.32 15.95 -34.70
C ALA A 464 -19.30 14.43 -34.46
N TYR A 465 -18.99 13.69 -35.52
CA TYR A 465 -18.97 12.24 -35.50
C TYR A 465 -17.61 11.70 -35.88
N THR A 466 -17.27 10.55 -35.31
CA THR A 466 -16.11 9.75 -35.71
C THR A 466 -16.55 8.30 -35.96
N ASN A 467 -16.06 7.74 -37.06
CA ASN A 467 -16.23 6.33 -37.43
C ASN A 467 -15.07 5.47 -36.91
N GLN A 468 -14.11 6.06 -36.19
CA GLN A 468 -12.97 5.34 -35.64
C GLN A 468 -13.40 4.53 -34.42
N ASN A 469 -13.39 3.20 -34.60
CA ASN A 469 -13.56 2.23 -33.52
C ASN A 469 -12.22 1.85 -32.85
N ASN A 470 -11.24 2.76 -32.88
CA ASN A 470 -9.90 2.47 -32.38
C ASN A 470 -9.79 2.83 -30.90
N ASP A 471 -9.03 2.02 -30.17
CA ASP A 471 -8.61 2.34 -28.82
C ASP A 471 -7.74 3.60 -28.83
N VAL A 472 -7.97 4.50 -27.87
CA VAL A 472 -7.16 5.72 -27.72
C VAL A 472 -6.33 5.70 -26.44
N PHE A 473 -5.11 6.22 -26.53
CA PHE A 473 -4.16 6.21 -25.44
C PHE A 473 -4.47 7.32 -24.42
N LEU A 474 -4.44 6.97 -23.13
CA LEU A 474 -4.93 7.82 -22.05
C LEU A 474 -3.87 8.61 -21.31
N TYR A 475 -2.59 8.33 -21.53
CA TYR A 475 -1.49 8.84 -20.69
C TYR A 475 -1.69 8.56 -19.19
N ASN A 476 -2.45 7.52 -18.84
CA ASN A 476 -2.85 7.27 -17.47
C ASN A 476 -1.67 6.80 -16.59
N THR A 477 -1.29 7.63 -15.61
CA THR A 477 -0.27 7.32 -14.59
C THR A 477 -0.87 7.14 -13.19
N THR A 478 -2.20 7.00 -13.06
CA THR A 478 -2.86 6.92 -11.76
C THR A 478 -2.66 5.56 -11.08
N HIS A 479 -2.61 5.55 -9.74
CA HIS A 479 -2.39 4.34 -8.95
C HIS A 479 -3.67 3.53 -8.64
N ILE A 480 -4.83 4.00 -9.09
CA ILE A 480 -6.15 3.43 -8.70
C ILE A 480 -6.82 2.77 -9.91
N ALA A 481 -6.54 3.23 -11.12
CA ALA A 481 -7.01 2.63 -12.36
C ALA A 481 -5.84 2.45 -13.33
N TYR A 482 -5.75 1.28 -13.97
CA TYR A 482 -4.55 0.85 -14.69
C TYR A 482 -4.73 0.74 -16.21
N ASP A 483 -5.95 0.98 -16.70
CA ASP A 483 -6.23 0.96 -18.13
C ASP A 483 -5.44 2.06 -18.83
N GLN A 484 -4.68 1.70 -19.86
CA GLN A 484 -3.86 2.62 -20.66
C GLN A 484 -4.60 3.10 -21.93
N TRP A 485 -5.66 2.38 -22.30
CA TRP A 485 -6.41 2.56 -23.53
C TRP A 485 -7.91 2.60 -23.24
N LEU A 486 -8.65 3.35 -24.04
CA LEU A 486 -10.09 3.46 -23.96
C LEU A 486 -10.73 3.27 -25.34
N SER A 487 -11.71 2.38 -25.41
CA SER A 487 -12.44 2.11 -26.65
C SER A 487 -13.64 3.05 -26.79
N ASN A 488 -13.82 3.60 -27.99
CA ASN A 488 -14.98 4.39 -28.41
C ASN A 488 -15.41 5.51 -27.43
N PRO A 489 -14.52 6.42 -27.01
CA PRO A 489 -14.92 7.53 -26.15
C PRO A 489 -15.71 8.61 -26.91
N ILE A 490 -16.52 9.37 -26.17
CA ILE A 490 -16.92 10.72 -26.58
C ILE A 490 -15.78 11.67 -26.23
N PHE A 491 -15.28 12.39 -27.22
CA PHE A 491 -14.29 13.45 -27.01
C PHE A 491 -15.00 14.77 -26.76
N LEU A 492 -14.74 15.39 -25.62
CA LEU A 492 -15.13 16.76 -25.31
C LEU A 492 -13.91 17.66 -25.59
N VAL A 493 -13.92 18.31 -26.75
CA VAL A 493 -12.80 19.13 -27.21
C VAL A 493 -12.93 20.54 -26.65
N LEU A 494 -11.97 20.91 -25.80
CA LEU A 494 -11.94 22.16 -25.06
C LEU A 494 -10.71 23.00 -25.44
N SER A 495 -10.79 24.32 -25.33
CA SER A 495 -9.62 25.18 -25.36
C SER A 495 -9.75 26.32 -24.34
N PRO A 496 -8.65 26.75 -23.68
CA PRO A 496 -8.67 27.92 -22.80
C PRO A 496 -9.15 29.16 -23.55
N LYS A 497 -8.71 29.32 -24.81
CA LYS A 497 -9.08 30.44 -25.68
C LYS A 497 -10.59 30.55 -25.92
N ALA A 498 -11.29 29.44 -26.20
CA ALA A 498 -12.73 29.44 -26.42
C ALA A 498 -13.52 29.60 -25.11
N LEU A 499 -13.08 28.98 -24.01
CA LEU A 499 -13.82 29.03 -22.75
C LEU A 499 -13.58 30.32 -21.96
N GLY A 500 -12.43 30.96 -22.16
CA GLY A 500 -12.03 32.19 -21.49
C GLY A 500 -11.70 32.00 -20.00
N LYS A 501 -11.27 33.11 -19.37
CA LYS A 501 -10.75 33.13 -18.00
C LYS A 501 -11.76 32.71 -16.93
N ALA A 502 -13.07 32.79 -17.22
CA ALA A 502 -14.10 32.27 -16.33
C ALA A 502 -14.01 30.74 -16.10
N SER A 503 -13.29 30.02 -16.96
CA SER A 503 -13.01 28.58 -16.82
C SER A 503 -11.70 28.27 -16.09
N SER A 504 -11.01 29.28 -15.54
CA SER A 504 -9.69 29.11 -14.92
C SER A 504 -9.65 28.02 -13.85
N ILE A 505 -10.70 27.92 -13.02
CA ILE A 505 -10.83 26.89 -11.99
C ILE A 505 -10.78 25.49 -12.59
N PHE A 506 -11.47 25.24 -13.70
CA PHE A 506 -11.46 23.94 -14.35
C PHE A 506 -10.03 23.56 -14.78
N TRP A 507 -9.32 24.48 -15.44
CA TRP A 507 -7.95 24.24 -15.90
C TRP A 507 -6.98 23.99 -14.73
N PHE A 508 -7.06 24.82 -13.69
CA PHE A 508 -6.23 24.71 -12.51
C PHE A 508 -6.46 23.39 -11.74
N THR A 509 -7.72 22.99 -11.56
CA THR A 509 -8.07 21.75 -10.84
C THR A 509 -7.76 20.47 -11.62
N ASN A 510 -7.44 20.58 -12.92
CA ASN A 510 -7.10 19.45 -13.79
C ASN A 510 -5.65 19.51 -14.30
N LEU A 511 -4.76 20.23 -13.62
CA LEU A 511 -3.33 20.28 -13.96
C LEU A 511 -2.67 18.90 -14.04
N GLU A 512 -3.12 17.92 -13.25
CA GLU A 512 -2.60 16.54 -13.27
C GLU A 512 -2.84 15.79 -14.59
N TYR A 513 -3.80 16.26 -15.39
CA TYR A 513 -4.16 15.75 -16.72
C TYR A 513 -3.58 16.60 -17.86
N LEU A 514 -2.80 17.64 -17.53
CA LEU A 514 -2.15 18.52 -18.49
C LEU A 514 -0.69 18.07 -18.69
N TYR A 515 -0.37 17.73 -19.93
CA TYR A 515 0.92 17.17 -20.31
C TYR A 515 1.71 18.13 -21.17
N PHE A 516 2.98 18.33 -20.83
CA PHE A 516 3.90 19.23 -21.53
C PHE A 516 4.85 18.45 -22.42
N THR A 517 5.27 19.06 -23.53
CA THR A 517 6.02 18.38 -24.60
C THR A 517 7.54 18.45 -24.45
N ASP A 518 8.03 19.39 -23.64
CA ASP A 518 9.45 19.64 -23.44
C ASP A 518 9.71 20.18 -22.02
N LEU A 519 10.64 19.57 -21.29
CA LEU A 519 10.96 19.94 -19.92
C LEU A 519 11.55 21.35 -19.81
N HIS A 520 12.52 21.68 -20.66
CA HIS A 520 13.27 22.93 -20.57
C HIS A 520 12.37 24.11 -20.91
N GLN A 521 11.60 24.00 -21.99
CA GLN A 521 10.63 25.02 -22.37
C GLN A 521 9.57 25.21 -21.27
N THR A 522 9.12 24.13 -20.63
CA THR A 522 8.17 24.22 -19.51
C THR A 522 8.78 24.96 -18.32
N GLN A 523 10.03 24.68 -17.97
CA GLN A 523 10.75 25.37 -16.90
C GLN A 523 10.93 26.87 -17.18
N GLU A 524 11.32 27.22 -18.41
CA GLU A 524 11.45 28.62 -18.82
C GLU A 524 10.10 29.36 -18.78
N LEU A 525 9.03 28.70 -19.23
CA LEU A 525 7.69 29.25 -19.22
C LEU A 525 7.18 29.46 -17.79
N LEU A 526 7.41 28.51 -16.89
CA LEU A 526 7.07 28.65 -15.47
C LEU A 526 7.78 29.85 -14.82
N LYS A 527 9.07 30.06 -15.13
CA LYS A 527 9.82 31.23 -14.67
C LYS A 527 9.27 32.54 -15.24
N HIS A 528 8.91 32.54 -16.54
CA HIS A 528 8.32 33.72 -17.18
C HIS A 528 7.04 34.17 -16.49
N TYR A 529 6.17 33.22 -16.11
CA TYR A 529 4.92 33.47 -15.39
C TYR A 529 5.07 33.52 -13.86
N GLN A 530 6.29 33.41 -13.31
CA GLN A 530 6.59 33.42 -11.86
C GLN A 530 5.84 32.32 -11.07
N LEU A 531 5.61 31.17 -11.72
CA LEU A 531 4.91 30.01 -11.17
C LEU A 531 5.87 28.91 -10.68
N ASP A 532 7.17 29.03 -10.92
CA ASP A 532 8.20 28.06 -10.54
C ASP A 532 8.18 27.75 -9.03
N GLN A 533 7.97 28.76 -8.19
CA GLN A 533 7.82 28.62 -6.73
C GLN A 533 6.55 27.85 -6.28
N MET A 534 5.56 27.69 -7.16
CA MET A 534 4.32 26.95 -6.88
C MET A 534 4.39 25.50 -7.37
N VAL A 535 5.48 25.10 -8.02
CA VAL A 535 5.69 23.76 -8.55
C VAL A 535 6.54 22.96 -7.58
N SER A 536 6.05 21.78 -7.19
CA SER A 536 6.80 20.83 -6.35
C SER A 536 7.59 19.83 -7.16
N GLY A 537 7.27 19.63 -8.44
CA GLY A 537 8.01 18.74 -9.33
C GLY A 537 7.56 18.81 -10.79
N LEU A 538 8.47 18.44 -11.70
CA LEU A 538 8.22 18.24 -13.12
C LEU A 538 8.63 16.82 -13.50
N SER A 539 7.76 15.87 -13.19
CA SER A 539 8.06 14.46 -13.41
C SER A 539 7.91 14.08 -14.88
N SER A 540 8.86 13.31 -15.43
CA SER A 540 8.62 12.59 -16.69
C SER A 540 7.43 11.65 -16.51
N ALA A 541 6.39 11.83 -17.32
CA ALA A 541 5.19 11.00 -17.24
C ALA A 541 5.51 9.51 -17.47
N ARG A 542 6.49 9.23 -18.35
CA ARG A 542 7.02 7.89 -18.57
C ARG A 542 7.70 7.33 -17.32
N GLU A 543 8.51 8.11 -16.61
CA GLU A 543 9.14 7.64 -15.37
C GLU A 543 8.09 7.31 -14.31
N THR A 544 7.06 8.16 -14.16
CA THR A 544 5.93 7.90 -13.26
C THR A 544 5.21 6.59 -13.62
N TYR A 545 4.95 6.35 -14.91
CA TYR A 545 4.41 5.07 -15.40
C TYR A 545 5.33 3.88 -15.09
N LEU A 546 6.65 4.02 -15.28
CA LEU A 546 7.61 2.95 -14.99
C LEU A 546 7.70 2.64 -13.49
N GLN A 547 7.65 3.66 -12.64
CA GLN A 547 7.58 3.48 -11.18
C GLN A 547 6.30 2.76 -10.78
N LEU A 548 5.16 3.09 -11.39
CA LEU A 548 3.91 2.36 -11.18
C LEU A 548 4.04 0.89 -11.62
N ASN A 549 4.63 0.63 -12.78
CA ASN A 549 4.87 -0.73 -13.25
C ASN A 549 5.79 -1.53 -12.29
N GLN A 550 6.84 -0.90 -11.78
CA GLN A 550 7.71 -1.49 -10.76
C GLN A 550 6.95 -1.81 -9.46
N LYS A 551 6.09 -0.90 -8.98
CA LYS A 551 5.24 -1.14 -7.81
C LYS A 551 4.33 -2.35 -8.02
N ILE A 552 3.68 -2.47 -9.17
CA ILE A 552 2.82 -3.63 -9.51
C ILE A 552 3.65 -4.93 -9.49
N LYS A 553 4.85 -4.93 -10.06
CA LYS A 553 5.74 -6.09 -10.05
C LYS A 553 6.17 -6.49 -8.64
N ILE A 554 6.53 -5.52 -7.80
CA ILE A 554 6.88 -5.75 -6.39
C ILE A 554 5.68 -6.37 -5.65
N GLU A 555 4.47 -5.89 -5.88
CA GLU A 555 3.25 -6.48 -5.31
C GLU A 555 3.06 -7.95 -5.73
N ILE A 556 3.26 -8.28 -7.01
CA ILE A 556 3.18 -9.68 -7.50
C ILE A 556 4.23 -10.56 -6.80
N PHE A 557 5.50 -10.14 -6.77
CA PHE A 557 6.57 -10.93 -6.15
C PHE A 557 6.40 -11.06 -4.63
N SER A 558 5.93 -10.01 -3.96
CA SER A 558 5.64 -10.02 -2.52
C SER A 558 4.50 -10.98 -2.17
N ASN A 559 3.41 -10.94 -2.95
CA ASN A 559 2.29 -11.87 -2.78
C ASN A 559 2.70 -13.31 -3.07
N LEU A 560 3.52 -13.55 -4.10
CA LEU A 560 4.07 -14.87 -4.42
C LEU A 560 4.95 -15.41 -3.27
N ALA A 561 5.88 -14.60 -2.78
CA ALA A 561 6.75 -14.98 -1.65
C ALA A 561 5.92 -15.29 -0.40
N SER A 562 4.93 -14.45 -0.09
CA SER A 562 3.99 -14.66 1.02
C SER A 562 3.20 -15.95 0.87
N ALA A 563 2.68 -16.25 -0.32
CA ALA A 563 1.94 -17.48 -0.60
C ALA A 563 2.83 -18.72 -0.46
N MET A 564 4.09 -18.65 -0.93
CA MET A 564 5.07 -19.73 -0.76
C MET A 564 5.38 -19.99 0.72
N PHE A 565 5.62 -18.94 1.50
CA PHE A 565 5.82 -19.08 2.95
C PHE A 565 4.58 -19.64 3.63
N ALA A 566 3.38 -19.19 3.27
CA ALA A 566 2.13 -19.72 3.81
C ALA A 566 1.92 -21.20 3.48
N ILE A 567 2.31 -21.67 2.29
CA ILE A 567 2.33 -23.09 1.94
C ILE A 567 3.30 -23.87 2.85
N LEU A 568 4.53 -23.38 3.02
CA LEU A 568 5.52 -24.00 3.91
C LEU A 568 5.01 -24.07 5.36
N THR A 569 4.39 -22.99 5.84
CA THR A 569 3.75 -22.93 7.16
C THR A 569 2.60 -23.92 7.26
N SER A 570 1.78 -24.05 6.22
CA SER A 570 0.71 -25.05 6.18
C SER A 570 1.26 -26.48 6.22
N ILE A 571 2.32 -26.79 5.46
CA ILE A 571 2.99 -28.11 5.51
C ILE A 571 3.50 -28.38 6.93
N LEU A 572 4.12 -27.38 7.56
CA LEU A 572 4.61 -27.49 8.93
C LEU A 572 3.49 -27.70 9.95
N LEU A 573 2.35 -27.02 9.79
CA LEU A 573 1.16 -27.20 10.62
C LEU A 573 0.53 -28.59 10.43
N PHE A 574 0.38 -29.08 9.19
CA PHE A 574 -0.04 -30.45 8.92
C PHE A 574 0.90 -31.47 9.56
N THR A 575 2.21 -31.25 9.46
CA THR A 575 3.22 -32.11 10.08
C THR A 575 3.08 -32.10 11.60
N SER A 576 2.89 -30.91 12.20
CA SER A 576 2.68 -30.74 13.64
C SER A 576 1.41 -31.44 14.11
N LEU A 577 0.31 -31.31 13.36
CA LEU A 577 -0.98 -31.96 13.61
C LEU A 577 -0.85 -33.49 13.57
N ASN A 578 -0.17 -34.03 12.55
CA ASN A 578 0.05 -35.48 12.43
C ASN A 578 0.91 -36.00 13.58
N LEU A 579 2.02 -35.34 13.88
CA LEU A 579 2.90 -35.72 14.99
C LEU A 579 2.13 -35.75 16.31
N LEU A 580 1.36 -34.69 16.59
CA LEU A 580 0.55 -34.60 17.80
C LEU A 580 -0.57 -35.64 17.86
N TYR A 581 -1.20 -35.95 16.72
CA TYR A 581 -2.25 -36.96 16.61
C TYR A 581 -1.70 -38.37 16.89
N PHE A 582 -0.61 -38.76 16.24
CA PHE A 582 -0.01 -40.08 16.47
C PHE A 582 0.52 -40.23 17.89
N GLU A 583 1.11 -39.18 18.47
CA GLU A 583 1.56 -39.22 19.86
C GLU A 583 0.37 -39.39 20.83
N ALA A 584 -0.69 -38.60 20.66
CA ALA A 584 -1.84 -38.63 21.57
C ALA A 584 -2.69 -39.92 21.48
N PHE A 585 -2.78 -40.52 20.29
CA PHE A 585 -3.66 -41.67 20.03
C PHE A 585 -2.92 -42.98 19.76
N ARG A 586 -1.58 -43.00 19.93
CA ARG A 586 -0.68 -44.13 19.64
C ARG A 586 -1.26 -45.50 20.03
N LYS A 587 -1.61 -45.68 21.31
CA LYS A 587 -2.14 -46.95 21.85
C LYS A 587 -3.45 -47.36 21.17
N THR A 588 -4.38 -46.42 20.98
CA THR A 588 -5.69 -46.71 20.40
C THR A 588 -5.57 -47.10 18.93
N ILE A 589 -4.70 -46.40 18.20
CA ILE A 589 -4.36 -46.69 16.79
C ILE A 589 -3.77 -48.11 16.70
N PHE A 590 -2.77 -48.42 17.53
CA PHE A 590 -2.13 -49.73 17.56
C PHE A 590 -3.10 -50.89 17.83
N LEU A 591 -3.95 -50.77 18.85
CA LEU A 591 -4.93 -51.81 19.20
C LEU A 591 -5.94 -52.06 18.07
N LYS A 592 -6.46 -51.01 17.45
CA LYS A 592 -7.38 -51.14 16.30
C LYS A 592 -6.69 -51.77 15.10
N LYS A 593 -5.41 -51.46 14.88
CA LYS A 593 -4.64 -52.04 13.79
C LYS A 593 -4.44 -53.54 13.94
N ILE A 594 -4.16 -54.01 15.17
CA ILE A 594 -4.13 -55.46 15.48
C ILE A 594 -5.51 -56.10 15.27
N ALA A 595 -6.59 -55.38 15.60
CA ALA A 595 -7.96 -55.84 15.39
C ALA A 595 -8.41 -55.86 13.91
N GLY A 596 -7.53 -55.58 12.95
CA GLY A 596 -7.81 -55.71 11.51
C GLY A 596 -8.47 -54.49 10.85
N TYR A 597 -8.54 -53.33 11.52
CA TYR A 597 -9.13 -52.12 10.94
C TYR A 597 -8.31 -51.60 9.75
N TYR A 598 -9.00 -51.20 8.68
CA TYR A 598 -8.38 -50.61 7.48
C TYR A 598 -8.01 -49.13 7.71
N PHE A 599 -7.12 -48.58 6.88
CA PHE A 599 -6.57 -47.22 7.03
C PHE A 599 -7.64 -46.13 7.24
N PHE A 600 -8.68 -46.10 6.42
CA PHE A 600 -9.73 -45.08 6.53
C PHE A 600 -10.59 -45.27 7.79
N GLU A 601 -10.88 -46.51 8.18
CA GLU A 601 -11.64 -46.81 9.40
C GLU A 601 -10.86 -46.43 10.66
N LEU A 602 -9.54 -46.65 10.62
CA LEU A 602 -8.61 -46.34 11.71
C LEU A 602 -8.55 -44.83 11.99
N HIS A 603 -8.51 -44.04 10.92
CA HIS A 603 -8.30 -42.59 10.98
C HIS A 603 -9.54 -41.74 10.70
N ASN A 604 -10.73 -42.34 10.54
CA ASN A 604 -11.94 -41.65 10.07
C ASN A 604 -12.18 -40.30 10.76
N ARG A 605 -12.25 -40.28 12.10
CA ARG A 605 -12.49 -39.04 12.87
C ARG A 605 -11.45 -37.94 12.61
N TYR A 606 -10.19 -38.31 12.41
CA TYR A 606 -9.11 -37.37 12.12
C TYR A 606 -9.24 -36.82 10.70
N ILE A 607 -9.51 -37.70 9.73
CA ILE A 607 -9.75 -37.33 8.32
C ILE A 607 -10.96 -36.40 8.22
N THR A 608 -12.09 -36.72 8.87
CA THR A 608 -13.27 -35.85 8.89
C THR A 608 -12.94 -34.46 9.46
N SER A 609 -12.13 -34.41 10.52
CA SER A 609 -11.73 -33.13 11.14
C SER A 609 -10.84 -32.29 10.21
N GLN A 610 -9.91 -32.94 9.49
CA GLN A 610 -9.07 -32.28 8.49
C GLN A 610 -9.89 -31.76 7.30
N ILE A 611 -10.83 -32.57 6.80
CA ILE A 611 -11.75 -32.18 5.73
C ILE A 611 -12.61 -30.99 6.17
N ALA A 612 -13.16 -31.01 7.39
CA ALA A 612 -13.93 -29.90 7.93
C ALA A 612 -13.10 -28.60 8.03
N ALA A 613 -11.85 -28.69 8.49
CA ALA A 613 -10.95 -27.54 8.52
C ALA A 613 -10.65 -26.99 7.11
N LEU A 614 -10.44 -27.88 6.13
CA LEU A 614 -10.24 -27.49 4.73
C LEU A 614 -11.45 -26.79 4.14
N PHE A 615 -12.66 -27.30 4.40
CA PHE A 615 -13.91 -26.66 3.95
C PHE A 615 -14.11 -25.29 4.59
N LEU A 616 -13.86 -25.14 5.89
CA LEU A 616 -13.97 -23.86 6.58
C LEU A 616 -12.96 -22.84 6.03
N GLY A 617 -11.68 -23.22 5.91
CA GLY A 617 -10.64 -22.34 5.40
C GLY A 617 -10.88 -21.92 3.94
N SER A 618 -11.27 -22.88 3.10
CA SER A 618 -11.52 -22.61 1.67
C SER A 618 -12.83 -21.87 1.45
N GLY A 619 -13.87 -22.14 2.24
CA GLY A 619 -15.15 -21.42 2.19
C GLY A 619 -14.98 -19.95 2.55
N LEU A 620 -14.26 -19.65 3.64
CA LEU A 620 -13.92 -18.26 4.00
C LEU A 620 -13.06 -17.60 2.92
N ALA A 621 -12.08 -18.31 2.39
CA ALA A 621 -11.21 -17.76 1.35
C ALA A 621 -11.93 -17.52 0.02
N PHE A 622 -12.94 -18.33 -0.32
CA PHE A 622 -13.79 -18.11 -1.49
C PHE A 622 -14.57 -16.80 -1.37
N ILE A 623 -15.16 -16.53 -0.20
CA ILE A 623 -15.90 -15.29 0.07
C ILE A 623 -15.00 -14.06 -0.15
N ILE A 624 -13.73 -14.15 0.28
CA ILE A 624 -12.76 -13.05 0.18
C ILE A 624 -12.20 -12.91 -1.24
N SER A 625 -11.74 -14.00 -1.84
CA SER A 625 -11.02 -13.98 -3.12
C SER A 625 -11.95 -13.88 -4.33
N LYS A 626 -13.21 -14.30 -4.19
CA LYS A 626 -14.20 -14.43 -5.29
C LYS A 626 -13.71 -15.25 -6.49
N ASN A 627 -12.64 -16.05 -6.33
CA ASN A 627 -12.07 -16.87 -7.40
C ASN A 627 -12.28 -18.36 -7.08
N ILE A 628 -13.28 -18.96 -7.74
CA ILE A 628 -13.66 -20.36 -7.52
C ILE A 628 -12.55 -21.33 -7.95
N TRP A 629 -11.88 -21.05 -9.07
CA TRP A 629 -10.87 -21.95 -9.64
C TRP A 629 -9.64 -22.06 -8.75
N ILE A 630 -9.09 -20.93 -8.31
CA ILE A 630 -7.95 -20.91 -7.38
C ILE A 630 -8.31 -21.63 -6.09
N THR A 631 -9.51 -21.38 -5.55
CA THR A 631 -9.97 -22.02 -4.32
C THR A 631 -10.08 -23.54 -4.47
N LEU A 632 -10.68 -24.04 -5.57
CA LEU A 632 -10.83 -25.48 -5.82
C LEU A 632 -9.48 -26.17 -6.00
N ILE A 633 -8.57 -25.59 -6.81
CA ILE A 633 -7.24 -26.17 -7.05
C ILE A 633 -6.47 -26.28 -5.73
N LEU A 634 -6.48 -25.24 -4.91
CA LEU A 634 -5.79 -25.24 -3.62
C LEU A 634 -6.47 -26.19 -2.61
N PHE A 635 -7.80 -26.27 -2.60
CA PHE A 635 -8.54 -27.22 -1.76
C PHE A 635 -8.12 -28.67 -2.05
N PHE A 636 -8.13 -29.09 -3.32
CA PHE A 636 -7.74 -30.44 -3.70
C PHE A 636 -6.25 -30.71 -3.44
N SER A 637 -5.40 -29.70 -3.65
CA SER A 637 -3.96 -29.79 -3.36
C SER A 637 -3.71 -30.02 -1.86
N PHE A 638 -4.37 -29.25 -0.98
CA PHE A 638 -4.25 -29.44 0.46
C PHE A 638 -4.91 -30.73 0.97
N LEU A 639 -6.02 -31.16 0.36
CA LEU A 639 -6.63 -32.46 0.66
C LEU A 639 -5.67 -33.61 0.35
N SER A 640 -5.04 -33.57 -0.83
CA SER A 640 -4.02 -34.55 -1.25
C SER A 640 -2.84 -34.55 -0.27
N LEU A 641 -2.32 -33.37 0.07
CA LEU A 641 -1.24 -33.20 1.04
C LEU A 641 -1.61 -33.79 2.42
N ALA A 642 -2.81 -33.52 2.91
CA ALA A 642 -3.27 -34.00 4.21
C ALA A 642 -3.31 -35.53 4.27
N VAL A 643 -3.85 -36.18 3.23
CA VAL A 643 -3.92 -37.65 3.12
C VAL A 643 -2.52 -38.25 2.95
N LEU A 644 -1.68 -37.65 2.12
CA LEU A 644 -0.31 -38.12 1.86
C LEU A 644 0.53 -38.08 3.15
N LEU A 645 0.53 -36.96 3.87
CA LEU A 645 1.25 -36.83 5.14
C LEU A 645 0.73 -37.84 6.18
N LEU A 646 -0.59 -38.01 6.30
CA LEU A 646 -1.16 -39.01 7.20
C LEU A 646 -0.68 -40.44 6.86
N LYS A 647 -0.64 -40.81 5.58
CA LYS A 647 -0.11 -42.11 5.13
C LYS A 647 1.37 -42.29 5.46
N ILE A 648 2.20 -41.25 5.26
CA ILE A 648 3.63 -41.30 5.61
C ILE A 648 3.81 -41.56 7.11
N PHE A 649 3.08 -40.85 7.96
CA PHE A 649 3.17 -41.01 9.40
C PHE A 649 2.64 -42.37 9.87
N ASP A 650 1.52 -42.86 9.33
CA ASP A 650 1.01 -44.21 9.65
C ASP A 650 2.03 -45.30 9.28
N LYS A 651 2.66 -45.19 8.10
CA LYS A 651 3.72 -46.13 7.68
C LYS A 651 4.93 -46.07 8.62
N LYS A 652 5.32 -44.87 9.07
CA LYS A 652 6.43 -44.69 10.00
C LYS A 652 6.16 -45.34 11.35
N GLU A 653 4.99 -45.07 11.95
CA GLU A 653 4.59 -45.67 13.24
C GLU A 653 4.44 -47.20 13.13
N SER A 654 3.93 -47.70 12.01
CA SER A 654 3.79 -49.14 11.76
C SER A 654 5.12 -49.89 11.83
N LYS A 655 6.19 -49.32 11.26
CA LYS A 655 7.53 -49.90 11.35
C LYS A 655 8.03 -49.97 12.79
N THR A 656 7.81 -48.91 13.57
CA THR A 656 8.15 -48.86 15.00
C THR A 656 7.41 -49.94 15.77
N TYR A 657 6.11 -50.12 15.54
CA TYR A 657 5.32 -51.16 16.21
C TYR A 657 5.77 -52.58 15.89
N VAL A 658 6.11 -52.86 14.63
CA VAL A 658 6.61 -54.18 14.21
C VAL A 658 7.97 -54.48 14.87
N SER A 659 8.84 -53.47 15.06
CA SER A 659 10.10 -53.67 15.79
C SER A 659 9.88 -54.00 17.27
N ILE A 660 8.92 -53.34 17.92
CA ILE A 660 8.58 -53.57 19.33
C ILE A 660 7.95 -54.96 19.54
N ILE A 661 7.05 -55.40 18.64
CA ILE A 661 6.43 -56.73 18.73
C ILE A 661 7.46 -57.85 18.48
N LYS A 662 8.48 -57.61 17.65
CA LYS A 662 9.54 -58.58 17.36
C LYS A 662 10.66 -58.63 18.42
N GLY A 663 10.53 -57.89 19.52
CA GLY A 663 11.50 -57.89 20.62
C GLY A 663 12.79 -57.11 20.34
N GLY A 664 12.74 -56.10 19.46
CA GLY A 664 13.86 -55.21 19.18
C GLY A 664 14.07 -54.13 20.24
#